data_AF-A0A100IMS1-F1
#
_entry.id   AF-A0A100IMS1-F1
#
_cell.length_a   1.000
_cell.length_b   1.000
_cell.length_c   1.000
_cell.angle_alpha   90.00
_cell.angle_beta   90.00
_cell.angle_gamma   90.00
#
_symmetry.space_group_name_H-M   'P 1'
#
loop_
_entity.id
_entity.type
_entity.pdbx_description
1 polymer ?
#
loop_
_entity_poly.entity_id
_entity_poly.type
_entity_poly.pdbx_seq_one_letter_code
_entity_poly.pdbx_strand_id
1 'polypeptide(L)'
;MLSCPSLRPRPAQALKNRLLLSPTSSIRARSSPIVATPLLQGRGIATATPSTILPRQSTLALRSSSSVASRLSALTRHFSSSSSAADANNMAPTEVKQYDYIVIGGGSGGSGSGRRAAGWYGAKTLIVESGRSGGTCVNVGCVPKKMTWNFASINETLHVAKHYGYDVSENVDKNYRHFKEIRDSTIKRLNGIYERNWGREGIDLVHGRAGFVEPKTIEVTLEDGSKARYSAPHILIAVGGRPSIPDIKGAEHGITSDGFFEIEELPPKIAVVGAGYIAVELAGVMGAVGCETHMFIRGETFLRKFDPMIQNTMTERYEASGIHIHKKHPGLKEVQLIRDGKGKDKLLKLISNDGSEMEVNELLWAVGRLPEVEDLNLDVPGVKLNKSGHIEVDEYQNTSVDGVYALGDVTGHAELTPVAIAAGRQLGNRLFGPDEVRDSKLSYDNIPTVVFSHPEVGTVGLTEPEARERYGDDQIKIYHTRFTAMYYDVMPAEEKKKNPTEFKLVCAGPEEKVVGLHILGLGVGEMLQGFGVAVKMGATKKDFDSCVAIHPTSAEELVTLRPSVPPEEALTRSDRVSIGWPIRVPSGACRQCSGPVLEAEAVDKTREARIGLHMNSVPPAPPLFSSPPTPMNVPGGSRKRKRMSKLSHQLKALINAPAARPNTVPAPSNIQSIYRKIQQGAQSQNLSQSSWLALSTATTMTMNSPESLTELYQLASTSQSAKESLATAEFMREVGLKCISFNGIPRTINCLNAFKASLPESISSQLSQTPTRTPNPENIQEICTRGQNLWDSIYRPFEKKLYNKLADSHPDLPVHILNANYGALLSDPKRTTGASVGRLATSVVAIACLRAQTGVGPQVTSHVFGLRKAVEDGTWVADVEEEEGAKWLASDEGNTWIIRSVDSIVESIGEGLGSNFAPARSAKI
;
A
#
# COMPACT_ATOMS: atom_id res chain seq x y z
N MET A 1 -65.94 19.48 -37.55
CA MET A 1 -66.52 18.84 -36.35
C MET A 1 -65.43 18.91 -35.29
N LEU A 2 -65.49 19.81 -34.29
CA LEU A 2 -66.38 19.80 -33.11
C LEU A 2 -66.05 18.61 -32.18
N SER A 3 -65.57 18.76 -30.93
CA SER A 3 -65.39 19.98 -30.10
C SER A 3 -64.25 19.86 -29.06
N CYS A 4 -63.80 21.02 -28.54
CA CYS A 4 -62.94 21.22 -27.35
C CYS A 4 -63.79 21.19 -26.04
N PRO A 5 -63.32 21.54 -24.81
CA PRO A 5 -62.02 22.06 -24.31
C PRO A 5 -61.42 21.18 -23.15
N SER A 6 -60.45 21.54 -22.28
CA SER A 6 -59.83 22.82 -21.87
C SER A 6 -58.35 22.65 -21.41
N LEU A 7 -57.42 23.48 -21.91
CA LEU A 7 -56.78 24.68 -21.30
C LEU A 7 -55.45 24.47 -20.53
N ARG A 8 -54.38 25.04 -21.12
CA ARG A 8 -53.14 25.57 -20.48
C ARG A 8 -53.35 27.10 -20.24
N PRO A 9 -52.39 28.02 -19.87
CA PRO A 9 -50.92 27.85 -19.73
C PRO A 9 -50.14 28.73 -18.69
N ARG A 10 -48.86 28.34 -18.46
CA ARG A 10 -47.63 29.16 -18.28
C ARG A 10 -47.51 30.25 -17.15
N PRO A 11 -46.29 30.79 -16.86
CA PRO A 11 -45.97 31.51 -15.60
C PRO A 11 -45.53 32.99 -15.77
N ALA A 12 -45.45 33.76 -14.66
CA ALA A 12 -44.48 34.87 -14.48
C ALA A 12 -44.34 35.42 -13.03
N GLN A 13 -43.15 35.98 -12.81
CA GLN A 13 -42.63 36.93 -11.79
C GLN A 13 -43.54 37.76 -10.84
N ALA A 14 -43.18 37.73 -9.54
CA ALA A 14 -42.73 38.86 -8.68
C ALA A 14 -43.69 39.84 -7.92
N LEU A 15 -43.13 40.32 -6.79
CA LEU A 15 -43.34 41.59 -6.03
C LEU A 15 -44.46 41.77 -4.95
N LYS A 16 -43.99 41.75 -3.69
CA LYS A 16 -44.20 42.74 -2.58
C LYS A 16 -45.53 42.84 -1.77
N ASN A 17 -45.30 43.12 -0.46
CA ASN A 17 -46.19 43.78 0.53
C ASN A 17 -47.43 42.98 1.01
N ARG A 18 -47.99 43.08 2.24
CA ARG A 18 -47.69 43.71 3.58
C ARG A 18 -48.73 43.12 4.59
N LEU A 19 -48.86 43.39 5.91
CA LEU A 19 -48.29 44.28 6.95
C LEU A 19 -48.66 43.67 8.36
N LEU A 20 -47.83 43.86 9.40
CA LEU A 20 -48.17 43.76 10.86
C LEU A 20 -48.51 42.36 11.45
N LEU A 21 -48.42 42.10 12.77
CA LEU A 21 -48.16 42.94 13.96
C LEU A 21 -46.93 42.49 14.78
N SER A 22 -46.35 43.41 15.56
CA SER A 22 -45.38 43.16 16.65
C SER A 22 -46.03 43.38 18.03
N PRO A 23 -45.37 42.95 19.12
CA PRO A 23 -44.60 43.91 19.95
C PRO A 23 -43.22 43.34 20.38
N THR A 24 -42.08 44.06 20.51
CA THR A 24 -41.70 45.30 21.25
C THR A 24 -41.96 45.18 22.76
N SER A 25 -40.98 45.15 23.66
CA SER A 25 -39.84 46.06 23.89
C SER A 25 -38.58 45.29 24.37
N SER A 26 -37.31 45.71 24.25
CA SER A 26 -36.60 47.00 24.19
C SER A 26 -36.27 47.66 25.55
N ILE A 27 -35.03 47.53 26.01
CA ILE A 27 -34.31 48.48 26.89
C ILE A 27 -32.82 48.51 26.48
N ARG A 28 -32.13 49.62 26.77
CA ARG A 28 -30.79 49.95 26.23
C ARG A 28 -29.63 49.53 27.14
N ALA A 29 -28.54 49.14 26.49
CA ALA A 29 -27.12 49.41 26.77
C ALA A 29 -26.67 49.90 28.17
N ARG A 30 -25.53 49.35 28.62
CA ARG A 30 -24.31 50.14 28.85
C ARG A 30 -23.04 49.27 28.72
N SER A 31 -21.90 49.94 28.58
CA SER A 31 -20.60 49.36 28.24
C SER A 31 -19.59 49.48 29.38
N SER A 32 -18.86 48.38 29.67
CA SER A 32 -17.52 48.38 30.29
C SER A 32 -17.41 48.85 31.77
N PRO A 33 -16.27 48.65 32.46
CA PRO A 33 -15.26 47.56 32.37
C PRO A 33 -14.89 46.92 33.74
N ILE A 34 -14.07 45.86 33.67
CA ILE A 34 -13.01 45.41 34.62
C ILE A 34 -13.07 45.83 36.10
N VAL A 35 -13.04 44.83 37.00
CA VAL A 35 -12.38 44.92 38.33
C VAL A 35 -11.59 43.63 38.60
N ALA A 36 -10.35 43.75 39.08
CA ALA A 36 -9.50 42.68 39.63
C ALA A 36 -8.40 43.31 40.53
N THR A 37 -7.67 42.49 41.32
CA THR A 37 -6.61 42.89 42.30
C THR A 37 -7.14 43.71 43.51
N PRO A 38 -6.43 43.86 44.66
CA PRO A 38 -5.01 43.60 45.02
C PRO A 38 -4.81 42.28 45.80
N LEU A 39 -3.62 41.84 46.23
CA LEU A 39 -2.28 42.41 46.56
C LEU A 39 -1.18 41.46 45.95
N LEU A 40 0.15 41.65 45.90
CA LEU A 40 1.24 42.66 46.09
C LEU A 40 2.53 41.96 45.56
N GLN A 41 3.72 42.51 45.23
CA GLN A 41 4.39 43.82 45.02
C GLN A 41 5.68 43.49 44.20
N GLY A 42 6.36 44.31 43.38
CA GLY A 42 6.18 45.66 42.85
C GLY A 42 7.55 46.26 42.39
N ARG A 43 7.55 47.39 41.67
CA ARG A 43 8.70 48.12 41.03
C ARG A 43 9.27 47.49 39.73
N GLY A 44 9.34 48.18 38.57
CA GLY A 44 8.60 49.38 38.12
C GLY A 44 9.30 50.26 37.05
N ILE A 45 8.48 50.96 36.23
CA ILE A 45 8.75 52.24 35.52
C ILE A 45 9.67 52.15 34.24
N ALA A 46 9.36 52.74 33.06
CA ALA A 46 8.15 53.42 32.56
C ALA A 46 8.09 53.63 31.01
N THR A 47 6.85 53.69 30.46
CA THR A 47 6.23 54.59 29.43
C THR A 47 7.00 55.15 28.20
N ALA A 48 6.40 55.41 27.02
CA ALA A 48 5.01 55.28 26.51
C ALA A 48 4.92 55.34 24.95
N THR A 49 3.70 55.13 24.41
CA THR A 49 3.25 55.05 22.99
C THR A 49 2.40 56.33 22.63
N PRO A 50 1.47 56.46 21.62
CA PRO A 50 0.83 55.50 20.68
C PRO A 50 0.39 55.97 19.24
N SER A 51 -0.42 55.13 18.57
CA SER A 51 -1.46 55.41 17.53
C SER A 51 -1.03 55.57 16.03
N THR A 52 -1.45 54.81 15.00
CA THR A 52 -2.75 54.21 14.49
C THR A 52 -3.56 55.15 13.55
N ILE A 53 -4.24 54.77 12.43
CA ILE A 53 -4.45 53.49 11.69
C ILE A 53 -5.08 53.72 10.25
N LEU A 54 -4.64 52.96 9.22
CA LEU A 54 -5.36 52.48 7.99
C LEU A 54 -6.12 53.49 7.04
N PRO A 55 -6.94 53.07 6.03
CA PRO A 55 -6.51 52.48 4.72
C PRO A 55 -7.29 52.98 3.45
N ARG A 56 -6.87 52.54 2.23
CA ARG A 56 -7.80 52.10 1.15
C ARG A 56 -7.13 51.31 0.00
N GLN A 57 -7.93 50.84 -0.98
CA GLN A 57 -7.63 49.75 -1.92
C GLN A 57 -7.68 50.17 -3.41
N SER A 58 -6.89 49.48 -4.28
CA SER A 58 -7.21 49.10 -5.70
C SER A 58 -7.47 50.22 -6.74
N THR A 59 -7.31 50.08 -8.07
CA THR A 59 -7.19 48.95 -9.04
C THR A 59 -6.28 49.30 -10.25
N LEU A 60 -5.90 48.26 -11.02
CA LEU A 60 -5.36 48.21 -12.41
C LEU A 60 -5.35 49.48 -13.31
N ALA A 61 -4.27 49.64 -14.10
CA ALA A 61 -4.33 49.80 -15.57
C ALA A 61 -2.97 49.51 -16.27
N LEU A 62 -2.98 49.29 -17.59
CA LEU A 62 -1.86 48.78 -18.42
C LEU A 62 -1.04 49.88 -19.16
N ARG A 63 0.20 49.52 -19.56
CA ARG A 63 1.01 50.04 -20.70
C ARG A 63 1.48 51.52 -20.57
N SER A 64 2.60 51.96 -21.16
CA SER A 64 3.34 51.50 -22.36
C SER A 64 4.83 51.89 -22.41
N SER A 65 5.64 51.06 -23.11
CA SER A 65 6.79 51.39 -24.01
C SER A 65 7.88 52.43 -23.68
N SER A 66 9.13 52.02 -24.02
CA SER A 66 10.30 52.83 -24.48
C SER A 66 10.83 53.95 -23.57
N SER A 67 12.03 53.90 -22.96
CA SER A 67 13.40 53.66 -23.49
C SER A 67 14.02 54.82 -24.28
N VAL A 68 15.18 55.32 -23.83
CA VAL A 68 16.32 55.78 -24.67
C VAL A 68 17.59 55.93 -23.80
N ALA A 69 18.76 55.95 -24.45
CA ALA A 69 20.16 56.11 -23.99
C ALA A 69 20.41 57.14 -22.84
N SER A 70 21.56 57.17 -22.14
CA SER A 70 22.96 57.07 -22.61
C SER A 70 23.94 56.60 -21.51
N ARG A 71 24.82 55.62 -21.77
CA ARG A 71 26.20 55.71 -22.33
C ARG A 71 27.27 56.39 -21.46
N LEU A 72 28.27 55.58 -21.09
CA LEU A 72 29.74 55.86 -21.11
C LEU A 72 30.33 56.98 -20.23
N SER A 73 31.14 56.56 -19.26
CA SER A 73 32.55 56.97 -19.16
C SER A 73 33.38 55.83 -18.51
N ALA A 74 34.71 55.85 -18.70
CA ALA A 74 35.63 54.80 -18.25
C ALA A 74 37.03 55.39 -17.98
N LEU A 75 37.95 54.55 -17.46
CA LEU A 75 39.36 54.85 -17.07
C LEU A 75 39.47 55.58 -15.69
N THR A 76 40.53 55.41 -14.88
CA THR A 76 41.85 54.77 -15.12
C THR A 76 42.51 54.24 -13.81
N ARG A 77 43.25 53.11 -13.88
CA ARG A 77 44.50 52.69 -13.13
C ARG A 77 44.55 52.82 -11.58
N HIS A 78 44.86 51.77 -10.80
CA HIS A 78 46.21 51.19 -10.49
C HIS A 78 47.23 52.24 -9.98
N PHE A 79 47.95 52.11 -8.85
CA PHE A 79 48.36 51.01 -7.94
C PHE A 79 48.53 51.56 -6.49
N SER A 80 48.84 50.86 -5.38
CA SER A 80 48.61 49.49 -4.82
C SER A 80 49.21 49.42 -3.38
N SER A 81 48.76 48.48 -2.53
CA SER A 81 49.31 48.08 -1.18
C SER A 81 49.48 49.20 -0.12
N SER A 82 48.98 49.09 1.13
CA SER A 82 49.16 47.96 2.05
C SER A 82 48.10 47.86 3.18
N SER A 83 47.72 46.62 3.50
CA SER A 83 47.20 46.10 4.79
C SER A 83 46.67 47.06 5.89
N SER A 84 45.37 46.93 6.17
CA SER A 84 44.90 46.68 7.54
C SER A 84 43.78 45.63 7.50
N ALA A 85 43.75 44.69 8.45
CA ALA A 85 42.79 43.59 8.49
C ALA A 85 41.82 43.78 9.67
N ALA A 86 40.57 44.07 9.35
CA ALA A 86 39.41 44.06 10.26
C ALA A 86 38.11 43.94 9.42
N ASP A 87 36.98 43.72 10.07
CA ASP A 87 35.62 43.86 9.53
C ASP A 87 35.21 42.92 8.38
N ALA A 88 35.79 41.72 8.35
CA ALA A 88 35.30 40.59 7.54
C ALA A 88 35.08 39.32 8.37
N ASN A 89 34.49 39.44 9.57
CA ASN A 89 34.07 38.28 10.38
C ASN A 89 33.00 38.65 11.43
N ASN A 90 31.72 38.52 11.10
CA ASN A 90 30.65 38.33 12.10
C ASN A 90 29.39 37.61 11.56
N MET A 91 29.59 36.61 10.69
CA MET A 91 28.61 35.53 10.55
C MET A 91 28.90 34.54 11.69
N ALA A 92 27.91 34.23 12.52
CA ALA A 92 28.07 33.18 13.53
C ALA A 92 28.41 31.85 12.83
N PRO A 93 29.37 31.05 13.35
CA PRO A 93 29.80 29.83 12.67
C PRO A 93 28.63 28.85 12.54
N THR A 94 28.28 28.50 11.30
CA THR A 94 27.23 27.52 11.01
C THR A 94 27.68 26.15 11.52
N GLU A 95 27.03 25.67 12.58
CA GLU A 95 27.37 24.41 13.25
C GLU A 95 27.31 23.23 12.25
N VAL A 96 28.46 22.59 12.00
CA VAL A 96 28.57 21.46 11.08
C VAL A 96 28.25 20.17 11.83
N LYS A 97 27.10 19.57 11.54
CA LYS A 97 26.63 18.36 12.23
C LYS A 97 27.30 17.11 11.67
N GLN A 98 27.95 16.36 12.55
CA GLN A 98 28.74 15.17 12.20
C GLN A 98 27.90 13.89 12.19
N TYR A 99 28.12 13.04 11.19
CA TYR A 99 27.47 11.74 10.97
C TYR A 99 28.51 10.70 10.53
N ASP A 100 28.18 9.41 10.65
CA ASP A 100 29.01 8.33 10.08
C ASP A 100 28.74 8.19 8.58
N TYR A 101 27.49 8.44 8.17
CA TYR A 101 27.03 8.31 6.79
C TYR A 101 26.05 9.42 6.40
N ILE A 102 26.26 10.03 5.23
CA ILE A 102 25.32 10.95 4.60
C ILE A 102 24.84 10.36 3.28
N VAL A 103 23.54 10.37 3.04
CA VAL A 103 22.90 9.89 1.81
C VAL A 103 22.13 11.05 1.16
N ILE A 104 22.59 11.47 -0.01
CA ILE A 104 21.95 12.52 -0.82
C ILE A 104 20.95 11.84 -1.78
N GLY A 105 19.66 12.03 -1.52
CA GLY A 105 18.54 11.39 -2.22
C GLY A 105 17.89 10.27 -1.40
N GLY A 106 16.67 10.51 -0.91
CA GLY A 106 15.81 9.53 -0.23
C GLY A 106 15.09 8.57 -1.20
N GLY A 107 15.60 8.45 -2.43
CA GLY A 107 15.12 7.51 -3.46
C GLY A 107 15.43 6.05 -3.14
N SER A 108 15.07 5.15 -4.05
CA SER A 108 15.11 3.70 -3.81
C SER A 108 16.50 3.18 -3.42
N GLY A 109 17.57 3.69 -4.05
CA GLY A 109 18.94 3.31 -3.72
C GLY A 109 19.43 3.86 -2.39
N GLY A 110 19.25 5.17 -2.17
CA GLY A 110 19.64 5.84 -0.91
C GLY A 110 18.89 5.29 0.30
N SER A 111 17.58 5.11 0.18
CA SER A 111 16.73 4.42 1.16
C SER A 111 17.18 2.96 1.39
N GLY A 112 17.58 2.24 0.34
CA GLY A 112 18.13 0.89 0.45
C GLY A 112 19.47 0.84 1.21
N SER A 113 20.29 1.89 1.10
CA SER A 113 21.62 1.98 1.73
C SER A 113 21.57 2.49 3.16
N GLY A 114 20.92 3.64 3.41
CA GLY A 114 20.84 4.24 4.75
C GLY A 114 20.13 3.32 5.76
N ARG A 115 19.08 2.61 5.33
CA ARG A 115 18.38 1.60 6.15
C ARG A 115 19.22 0.36 6.46
N ARG A 116 20.23 0.05 5.63
CA ARG A 116 21.20 -1.00 5.91
C ARG A 116 22.29 -0.48 6.87
N ALA A 117 22.78 0.73 6.68
CA ALA A 117 23.78 1.35 7.55
C ALA A 117 23.28 1.55 8.99
N ALA A 118 22.18 2.29 9.18
CA ALA A 118 21.64 2.58 10.50
C ALA A 118 20.88 1.38 11.10
N GLY A 119 19.83 0.91 10.42
CA GLY A 119 18.89 -0.07 10.98
C GLY A 119 19.43 -1.48 11.20
N TRP A 120 20.60 -1.84 10.63
CA TRP A 120 21.22 -3.16 10.78
C TRP A 120 22.59 -3.10 11.47
N TYR A 121 23.33 -1.98 11.32
CA TYR A 121 24.70 -1.84 11.82
C TYR A 121 24.93 -0.64 12.75
N GLY A 122 23.89 0.15 13.04
CA GLY A 122 23.94 1.23 14.03
C GLY A 122 24.65 2.52 13.58
N ALA A 123 25.10 2.61 12.32
CA ALA A 123 25.80 3.79 11.82
C ALA A 123 24.91 5.03 11.82
N LYS A 124 25.35 6.12 12.46
CA LYS A 124 24.61 7.38 12.55
C LYS A 124 24.44 7.98 11.15
N THR A 125 23.24 7.85 10.61
CA THR A 125 22.97 8.12 9.19
C THR A 125 22.02 9.29 8.99
N LEU A 126 22.37 10.18 8.06
CA LEU A 126 21.51 11.25 7.54
C LEU A 126 21.01 10.89 6.13
N ILE A 127 19.71 11.05 5.87
CA ILE A 127 19.15 11.16 4.52
C ILE A 127 18.78 12.62 4.25
N VAL A 128 19.18 13.14 3.09
CA VAL A 128 18.72 14.44 2.57
C VAL A 128 17.86 14.21 1.33
N GLU A 129 16.66 14.80 1.31
CA GLU A 129 15.68 14.62 0.23
C GLU A 129 15.03 15.96 -0.15
N SER A 130 15.21 16.41 -1.39
CA SER A 130 14.66 17.69 -1.89
C SER A 130 13.28 17.57 -2.52
N GLY A 131 12.75 16.35 -2.69
CA GLY A 131 11.43 16.07 -3.22
C GLY A 131 10.60 15.19 -2.28
N ARG A 132 9.91 14.20 -2.85
CA ARG A 132 9.03 13.29 -2.09
C ARG A 132 9.76 12.00 -1.71
N SER A 133 9.79 11.71 -0.41
CA SER A 133 10.38 10.50 0.21
C SER A 133 10.06 9.21 -0.57
N GLY A 134 11.08 8.42 -0.88
CA GLY A 134 11.00 7.25 -1.77
C GLY A 134 11.35 7.51 -3.23
N GLY A 135 11.52 8.79 -3.63
CA GLY A 135 12.03 9.21 -4.94
C GLY A 135 11.17 8.81 -6.14
N THR A 136 11.77 8.77 -7.32
CA THR A 136 11.10 8.59 -8.63
C THR A 136 10.15 7.39 -8.64
N CYS A 137 10.59 6.19 -8.24
CA CYS A 137 9.80 4.97 -8.34
C CYS A 137 8.48 4.99 -7.55
N VAL A 138 8.49 5.61 -6.36
CA VAL A 138 7.30 5.72 -5.49
C VAL A 138 6.34 6.80 -5.98
N ASN A 139 6.86 7.87 -6.57
CA ASN A 139 6.13 9.14 -6.76
C ASN A 139 5.70 9.42 -8.20
N VAL A 140 6.53 9.07 -9.18
CA VAL A 140 6.38 9.36 -10.62
C VAL A 140 6.96 8.21 -11.49
N GLY A 141 6.92 6.98 -10.95
CA GLY A 141 7.58 5.82 -11.54
C GLY A 141 6.82 4.52 -11.31
N CYS A 142 7.50 3.47 -10.88
CA CYS A 142 6.97 2.10 -10.79
C CYS A 142 5.58 2.00 -10.16
N VAL A 143 5.36 2.67 -9.02
CA VAL A 143 4.10 2.60 -8.24
C VAL A 143 2.93 3.25 -9.00
N PRO A 144 2.94 4.56 -9.33
CA PRO A 144 1.85 5.15 -10.11
C PRO A 144 1.71 4.50 -11.50
N LYS A 145 2.82 4.10 -12.16
CA LYS A 145 2.78 3.38 -13.44
C LYS A 145 2.00 2.08 -13.33
N LYS A 146 2.33 1.17 -12.39
CA LYS A 146 1.62 -0.12 -12.28
C LYS A 146 0.18 0.06 -11.77
N MET A 147 -0.10 1.08 -10.95
CA MET A 147 -1.49 1.42 -10.60
C MET A 147 -2.30 1.88 -11.83
N THR A 148 -1.74 2.73 -12.70
CA THR A 148 -2.42 3.18 -13.92
C THR A 148 -2.51 2.06 -14.99
N TRP A 149 -1.50 1.19 -15.08
CA TRP A 149 -1.56 -0.04 -15.88
C TRP A 149 -2.67 -0.98 -15.40
N ASN A 150 -2.87 -1.14 -14.09
CA ASN A 150 -3.99 -1.92 -13.56
C ASN A 150 -5.34 -1.31 -13.96
N PHE A 151 -5.48 0.02 -13.91
CA PHE A 151 -6.69 0.73 -14.38
C PHE A 151 -6.96 0.51 -15.88
N ALA A 152 -5.91 0.56 -16.71
CA ALA A 152 -6.00 0.27 -18.15
C ALA A 152 -6.37 -1.20 -18.43
N SER A 153 -5.75 -2.15 -17.72
CA SER A 153 -6.00 -3.59 -17.85
C SER A 153 -7.40 -3.99 -17.39
N ILE A 154 -8.02 -3.25 -16.46
CA ILE A 154 -9.45 -3.41 -16.12
C ILE A 154 -10.33 -3.05 -17.32
N ASN A 155 -9.99 -2.02 -18.10
CA ASN A 155 -10.74 -1.68 -19.31
C ASN A 155 -10.61 -2.76 -20.41
N GLU A 156 -9.42 -3.35 -20.58
CA GLU A 156 -9.24 -4.52 -21.46
C GLU A 156 -10.04 -5.74 -20.96
N THR A 157 -10.03 -5.98 -19.64
CA THR A 157 -10.80 -7.07 -19.01
C THR A 157 -12.30 -6.90 -19.24
N LEU A 158 -12.83 -5.67 -19.16
CA LEU A 158 -14.24 -5.37 -19.44
C LEU A 158 -14.63 -5.60 -20.91
N HIS A 159 -13.69 -5.46 -21.85
CA HIS A 159 -13.92 -5.83 -23.25
C HIS A 159 -14.01 -7.35 -23.41
N VAL A 160 -13.06 -8.11 -22.84
CA VAL A 160 -13.05 -9.58 -22.91
C VAL A 160 -14.21 -10.22 -22.13
N ALA A 161 -14.67 -9.59 -21.04
CA ALA A 161 -15.77 -10.09 -20.22
C ALA A 161 -17.08 -10.30 -21.01
N LYS A 162 -17.32 -9.52 -22.07
CA LYS A 162 -18.50 -9.68 -22.95
C LYS A 162 -18.51 -11.05 -23.63
N HIS A 163 -17.34 -11.50 -24.09
CA HIS A 163 -17.15 -12.82 -24.72
C HIS A 163 -17.28 -13.97 -23.70
N TYR A 164 -17.04 -13.71 -22.41
CA TYR A 164 -17.37 -14.63 -21.30
C TYR A 164 -18.86 -14.59 -20.87
N GLY A 165 -19.70 -13.79 -21.52
CA GLY A 165 -21.14 -13.71 -21.23
C GLY A 165 -21.53 -12.76 -20.10
N TYR A 166 -20.63 -11.85 -19.67
CA TYR A 166 -21.00 -10.77 -18.75
C TYR A 166 -21.73 -9.66 -19.50
N ASP A 167 -22.88 -9.21 -18.98
CA ASP A 167 -23.57 -8.03 -19.48
C ASP A 167 -22.79 -6.76 -19.07
N VAL A 168 -22.06 -6.19 -20.04
CA VAL A 168 -21.20 -5.02 -19.86
C VAL A 168 -21.55 -4.00 -20.95
N SER A 169 -21.94 -2.79 -20.51
CA SER A 169 -22.24 -1.64 -21.38
C SER A 169 -21.17 -1.43 -22.47
N GLU A 170 -21.58 -0.98 -23.64
CA GLU A 170 -20.65 -0.45 -24.66
C GLU A 170 -20.01 0.85 -24.20
N ASN A 171 -20.75 1.66 -23.44
CA ASN A 171 -20.31 2.92 -22.88
C ASN A 171 -20.14 2.77 -21.36
N VAL A 172 -18.99 2.22 -20.94
CA VAL A 172 -18.55 2.28 -19.54
C VAL A 172 -17.78 3.59 -19.34
N ASP A 173 -18.30 4.47 -18.49
CA ASP A 173 -17.62 5.73 -18.15
C ASP A 173 -16.35 5.48 -17.32
N LYS A 174 -15.31 6.29 -17.56
CA LYS A 174 -13.95 6.08 -17.05
C LYS A 174 -13.55 7.28 -16.19
N ASN A 175 -14.01 7.28 -14.94
CA ASN A 175 -13.71 8.33 -13.97
C ASN A 175 -12.23 8.31 -13.52
N TYR A 176 -11.36 8.77 -14.41
CA TYR A 176 -9.91 8.82 -14.23
C TYR A 176 -9.50 9.80 -13.12
N ARG A 177 -10.28 10.87 -12.91
CA ARG A 177 -10.10 11.83 -11.80
C ARG A 177 -10.19 11.13 -10.44
N HIS A 178 -11.23 10.32 -10.22
CA HIS A 178 -11.38 9.52 -9.00
C HIS A 178 -10.26 8.48 -8.83
N PHE A 179 -9.83 7.84 -9.92
CA PHE A 179 -8.67 6.94 -9.88
C PHE A 179 -7.37 7.68 -9.48
N LYS A 180 -7.10 8.88 -10.03
CA LYS A 180 -5.96 9.73 -9.66
C LYS A 180 -6.00 10.08 -8.16
N GLU A 181 -7.16 10.44 -7.62
CA GLU A 181 -7.33 10.72 -6.18
C GLU A 181 -6.97 9.51 -5.30
N ILE A 182 -7.39 8.29 -5.67
CA ILE A 182 -7.04 7.04 -4.96
C ILE A 182 -5.54 6.74 -5.06
N ARG A 183 -4.96 6.90 -6.25
CA ARG A 183 -3.54 6.66 -6.54
C ARG A 183 -2.65 7.62 -5.76
N ASP A 184 -2.95 8.91 -5.78
CA ASP A 184 -2.10 9.95 -5.20
C ASP A 184 -2.22 9.99 -3.68
N SER A 185 -3.41 9.72 -3.13
CA SER A 185 -3.57 9.51 -1.68
C SER A 185 -2.86 8.23 -1.19
N THR A 186 -2.79 7.19 -2.03
CA THR A 186 -1.98 5.99 -1.77
C THR A 186 -0.48 6.29 -1.77
N ILE A 187 0.01 7.08 -2.73
CA ILE A 187 1.42 7.53 -2.79
C ILE A 187 1.76 8.40 -1.58
N LYS A 188 0.91 9.39 -1.23
CA LYS A 188 1.09 10.22 -0.04
C LYS A 188 1.17 9.40 1.26
N ARG A 189 0.38 8.31 1.35
CA ARG A 189 0.45 7.35 2.46
C ARG A 189 1.77 6.56 2.45
N LEU A 190 2.32 6.21 1.28
CA LEU A 190 3.61 5.56 1.14
C LEU A 190 4.79 6.47 1.51
N ASN A 191 4.78 7.76 1.13
CA ASN A 191 5.85 8.71 1.51
C ASN A 191 6.05 8.73 3.04
N GLY A 192 4.96 8.93 3.79
CA GLY A 192 4.98 8.89 5.25
C GLY A 192 5.29 7.50 5.85
N ILE A 193 5.15 6.40 5.09
CA ILE A 193 5.64 5.08 5.53
C ILE A 193 7.17 5.01 5.41
N TYR A 194 7.79 5.57 4.37
CA TYR A 194 9.25 5.66 4.28
C TYR A 194 9.82 6.48 5.44
N GLU A 195 9.31 7.69 5.66
CA GLU A 195 9.75 8.60 6.74
C GLU A 195 9.66 7.95 8.12
N ARG A 196 8.53 7.32 8.45
CA ARG A 196 8.37 6.61 9.73
C ARG A 196 9.26 5.38 9.87
N ASN A 197 9.62 4.71 8.78
CA ASN A 197 10.55 3.59 8.83
C ASN A 197 11.99 4.07 9.01
N TRP A 198 12.38 5.16 8.35
CA TRP A 198 13.69 5.79 8.53
C TRP A 198 13.91 6.25 9.98
N GLY A 199 12.96 7.00 10.56
CA GLY A 199 13.07 7.45 11.95
C GLY A 199 13.10 6.30 12.97
N ARG A 200 12.38 5.19 12.72
CA ARG A 200 12.45 3.97 13.55
C ARG A 200 13.77 3.23 13.45
N GLU A 201 14.49 3.40 12.36
CA GLU A 201 15.78 2.75 12.08
C GLU A 201 16.97 3.66 12.42
N GLY A 202 16.73 4.76 13.16
CA GLY A 202 17.77 5.67 13.64
C GLY A 202 18.34 6.62 12.57
N ILE A 203 17.60 6.84 11.48
CA ILE A 203 18.01 7.74 10.40
C ILE A 203 17.41 9.13 10.62
N ASP A 204 18.27 10.14 10.70
CA ASP A 204 17.85 11.54 10.62
C ASP A 204 17.47 11.89 9.17
N LEU A 205 16.36 12.62 9.00
CA LEU A 205 15.87 13.07 7.69
C LEU A 205 15.86 14.60 7.64
N VAL A 206 16.40 15.16 6.56
CA VAL A 206 16.38 16.59 6.28
C VAL A 206 15.75 16.82 4.91
N HIS A 207 14.67 17.61 4.87
CA HIS A 207 14.07 18.07 3.63
C HIS A 207 14.78 19.34 3.13
N GLY A 208 15.29 19.28 1.90
CA GLY A 208 16.08 20.35 1.31
C GLY A 208 17.03 19.86 0.23
N ARG A 209 17.64 20.79 -0.51
CA ARG A 209 18.58 20.49 -1.61
C ARG A 209 20.02 20.65 -1.14
N ALA A 210 20.80 19.58 -1.28
CA ALA A 210 22.20 19.52 -0.87
C ALA A 210 23.15 19.84 -2.03
N GLY A 211 24.22 20.57 -1.75
CA GLY A 211 25.40 20.65 -2.61
C GLY A 211 26.67 20.53 -1.75
N PHE A 212 27.76 20.04 -2.35
CA PHE A 212 29.07 20.03 -1.69
C PHE A 212 29.57 21.48 -1.53
N VAL A 213 30.16 21.76 -0.36
CA VAL A 213 30.88 23.01 -0.06
C VAL A 213 32.33 22.77 0.36
N GLU A 214 32.64 21.55 0.80
CA GLU A 214 33.98 21.02 1.04
C GLU A 214 33.97 19.52 0.62
N PRO A 215 35.12 18.86 0.38
CA PRO A 215 35.14 17.47 -0.10
C PRO A 215 34.42 16.44 0.78
N LYS A 216 34.17 16.77 2.05
CA LYS A 216 33.42 15.94 3.03
C LYS A 216 32.32 16.71 3.76
N THR A 217 31.90 17.87 3.25
CA THR A 217 30.86 18.69 3.87
C THR A 217 29.86 19.16 2.83
N ILE A 218 28.58 18.87 3.09
CA ILE A 218 27.46 19.38 2.29
C ILE A 218 26.80 20.55 3.02
N GLU A 219 26.29 21.50 2.24
CA GLU A 219 25.35 22.51 2.70
C GLU A 219 23.98 22.19 2.11
N VAL A 220 22.96 22.11 2.96
CA VAL A 220 21.59 21.84 2.58
C VAL A 220 20.80 23.14 2.70
N THR A 221 20.18 23.56 1.60
CA THR A 221 19.18 24.64 1.61
C THR A 221 17.82 24.03 1.90
N LEU A 222 17.21 24.42 3.02
CA LEU A 222 15.94 23.90 3.52
C LEU A 222 14.74 24.56 2.82
N GLU A 223 13.54 24.01 3.03
CA GLU A 223 12.29 24.53 2.42
C GLU A 223 11.94 25.99 2.80
N ASP A 224 12.44 26.48 3.95
CA ASP A 224 12.29 27.86 4.40
C ASP A 224 13.38 28.81 3.86
N GLY A 225 14.30 28.30 3.02
CA GLY A 225 15.44 29.04 2.48
C GLY A 225 16.63 29.18 3.44
N SER A 226 16.54 28.66 4.66
CA SER A 226 17.67 28.60 5.59
C SER A 226 18.69 27.53 5.15
N LYS A 227 19.89 27.57 5.76
CA LYS A 227 21.02 26.71 5.39
C LYS A 227 21.61 26.00 6.59
N ALA A 228 21.84 24.70 6.46
CA ALA A 228 22.47 23.86 7.47
C ALA A 228 23.61 23.02 6.87
N ARG A 229 24.66 22.75 7.65
CA ARG A 229 25.87 22.03 7.19
C ARG A 229 26.02 20.69 7.88
N TYR A 230 26.45 19.69 7.10
CA TYR A 230 26.56 18.31 7.53
C TYR A 230 27.84 17.69 6.97
N SER A 231 28.55 16.89 7.76
CA SER A 231 29.78 16.21 7.36
C SER A 231 29.81 14.76 7.83
N ALA A 232 30.48 13.91 7.06
CA ALA A 232 30.68 12.49 7.34
C ALA A 232 31.90 11.95 6.58
N PRO A 233 32.56 10.89 7.08
CA PRO A 233 33.62 10.21 6.34
C PRO A 233 33.08 9.53 5.07
N HIS A 234 31.83 9.04 5.11
CA HIS A 234 31.15 8.35 4.02
C HIS A 234 29.97 9.17 3.49
N ILE A 235 29.95 9.46 2.19
CA ILE A 235 28.88 10.22 1.54
C ILE A 235 28.42 9.48 0.27
N LEU A 236 27.13 9.15 0.19
CA LEU A 236 26.50 8.51 -0.97
C LEU A 236 25.66 9.51 -1.77
N ILE A 237 25.90 9.56 -3.08
CA ILE A 237 25.09 10.25 -4.07
C ILE A 237 24.09 9.25 -4.68
N ALA A 238 22.80 9.36 -4.32
CA ALA A 238 21.72 8.47 -4.75
C ALA A 238 20.51 9.25 -5.32
N VAL A 239 20.78 10.45 -5.86
CA VAL A 239 19.83 11.42 -6.43
C VAL A 239 19.01 10.92 -7.63
N GLY A 240 19.48 9.89 -8.33
CA GLY A 240 18.80 9.35 -9.51
C GLY A 240 18.93 10.25 -10.75
N GLY A 241 17.80 10.55 -11.39
CA GLY A 241 17.76 11.30 -12.65
C GLY A 241 16.39 11.86 -13.02
N ARG A 242 16.38 12.85 -13.93
CA ARG A 242 15.21 13.56 -14.45
C ARG A 242 14.89 13.17 -15.91
N PRO A 243 13.65 13.34 -16.40
CA PRO A 243 13.33 13.15 -17.81
C PRO A 243 14.07 14.17 -18.71
N SER A 244 14.45 13.76 -19.92
CA SER A 244 14.99 14.67 -20.93
C SER A 244 13.86 15.30 -21.76
N ILE A 245 13.91 16.63 -21.91
CA ILE A 245 13.06 17.41 -22.82
C ILE A 245 13.93 17.81 -24.03
N PRO A 246 13.45 17.67 -25.28
CA PRO A 246 14.22 18.06 -26.45
C PRO A 246 14.30 19.59 -26.61
N ASP A 247 15.46 20.09 -27.02
CA ASP A 247 15.66 21.50 -27.40
C ASP A 247 15.00 21.79 -28.75
N ILE A 248 13.69 22.04 -28.73
CA ILE A 248 12.89 22.53 -29.85
C ILE A 248 11.91 23.60 -29.36
N LYS A 249 11.49 24.49 -30.27
CA LYS A 249 10.56 25.57 -29.95
C LYS A 249 9.20 25.02 -29.46
N GLY A 250 8.77 25.45 -28.26
CA GLY A 250 7.49 25.07 -27.68
C GLY A 250 7.49 23.69 -26.99
N ALA A 251 8.66 23.06 -26.79
CA ALA A 251 8.77 21.79 -26.09
C ALA A 251 8.13 21.84 -24.68
N GLU A 252 8.14 23.01 -24.04
CA GLU A 252 7.52 23.32 -22.75
C GLU A 252 5.98 23.19 -22.72
N HIS A 253 5.32 23.07 -23.89
CA HIS A 253 3.87 22.79 -23.97
C HIS A 253 3.54 21.30 -23.82
N GLY A 254 4.53 20.42 -23.99
CA GLY A 254 4.43 18.99 -23.74
C GLY A 254 4.81 18.63 -22.29
N ILE A 255 4.38 17.44 -21.87
CA ILE A 255 4.62 16.86 -20.55
C ILE A 255 5.71 15.79 -20.59
N THR A 256 6.29 15.48 -19.43
CA THR A 256 7.19 14.32 -19.22
C THR A 256 6.43 13.15 -18.59
N SER A 257 7.13 12.06 -18.26
CA SER A 257 6.59 10.98 -17.40
C SER A 257 5.96 11.50 -16.11
N ASP A 258 6.48 12.59 -15.57
CA ASP A 258 6.10 13.13 -14.28
C ASP A 258 4.78 13.91 -14.44
N GLY A 259 4.69 14.73 -15.49
CA GLY A 259 3.45 15.40 -15.90
C GLY A 259 2.34 14.45 -16.36
N PHE A 260 2.67 13.26 -16.87
CA PHE A 260 1.68 12.22 -17.19
C PHE A 260 0.87 11.79 -15.96
N PHE A 261 1.51 11.73 -14.78
CA PHE A 261 0.79 11.42 -13.55
C PHE A 261 -0.01 12.62 -13.02
N GLU A 262 0.22 13.83 -13.50
CA GLU A 262 -0.60 15.01 -13.17
C GLU A 262 -1.80 15.25 -14.10
N ILE A 263 -1.98 14.41 -15.14
CA ILE A 263 -3.22 14.38 -15.94
C ILE A 263 -4.42 14.08 -15.03
N GLU A 264 -5.39 15.01 -14.97
CA GLU A 264 -6.66 14.84 -14.24
C GLU A 264 -7.80 14.27 -15.11
N GLU A 265 -7.75 14.54 -16.41
CA GLU A 265 -8.80 14.24 -17.38
C GLU A 265 -8.16 13.66 -18.63
N LEU A 266 -8.65 12.52 -19.09
CA LEU A 266 -8.05 11.80 -20.22
C LEU A 266 -8.10 12.67 -21.50
N PRO A 267 -6.95 12.99 -22.12
CA PRO A 267 -6.93 13.66 -23.43
C PRO A 267 -7.57 12.73 -24.49
N PRO A 268 -8.51 13.22 -25.32
CA PRO A 268 -9.07 12.43 -26.42
C PRO A 268 -8.00 11.89 -27.38
N LYS A 269 -6.97 12.70 -27.67
CA LYS A 269 -5.82 12.34 -28.51
C LYS A 269 -4.49 12.72 -27.85
N ILE A 270 -3.52 11.80 -27.83
CA ILE A 270 -2.19 12.01 -27.25
C ILE A 270 -1.08 11.58 -28.21
N ALA A 271 -0.04 12.41 -28.30
CA ALA A 271 1.23 12.05 -28.92
C ALA A 271 2.23 11.56 -27.86
N VAL A 272 3.00 10.52 -28.16
CA VAL A 272 4.08 9.98 -27.32
C VAL A 272 5.35 9.90 -28.16
N VAL A 273 6.36 10.69 -27.81
CA VAL A 273 7.63 10.74 -28.54
C VAL A 273 8.69 9.96 -27.78
N GLY A 274 9.03 8.78 -28.28
CA GLY A 274 9.99 7.88 -27.64
C GLY A 274 9.80 6.41 -28.03
N ALA A 275 10.89 5.64 -27.95
CA ALA A 275 10.94 4.21 -28.28
C ALA A 275 11.47 3.33 -27.14
N GLY A 276 11.70 3.92 -25.96
CA GLY A 276 12.10 3.22 -24.73
C GLY A 276 10.89 2.70 -23.95
N TYR A 277 11.13 1.92 -22.88
CA TYR A 277 10.06 1.27 -22.11
C TYR A 277 9.01 2.26 -21.60
N ILE A 278 9.40 3.42 -21.04
CA ILE A 278 8.47 4.46 -20.55
C ILE A 278 7.49 4.89 -21.64
N ALA A 279 7.95 5.08 -22.87
CA ALA A 279 7.09 5.46 -24.00
C ALA A 279 6.07 4.37 -24.34
N VAL A 280 6.52 3.11 -24.34
CA VAL A 280 5.70 1.94 -24.68
C VAL A 280 4.67 1.62 -23.59
N GLU A 281 5.06 1.71 -22.32
CA GLU A 281 4.16 1.52 -21.16
C GLU A 281 3.06 2.59 -21.15
N LEU A 282 3.44 3.87 -21.27
CA LEU A 282 2.47 4.97 -21.17
C LEU A 282 1.60 5.09 -22.44
N ALA A 283 2.13 4.82 -23.64
CA ALA A 283 1.30 4.70 -24.85
C ALA A 283 0.35 3.50 -24.79
N GLY A 284 0.81 2.36 -24.25
CA GLY A 284 -0.03 1.17 -24.05
C GLY A 284 -1.20 1.47 -23.10
N VAL A 285 -0.91 2.08 -21.96
CA VAL A 285 -1.92 2.55 -20.99
C VAL A 285 -2.95 3.46 -21.66
N MET A 286 -2.52 4.44 -22.46
CA MET A 286 -3.42 5.40 -23.11
C MET A 286 -4.30 4.76 -24.18
N GLY A 287 -3.73 3.88 -25.02
CA GLY A 287 -4.52 3.08 -25.98
C GLY A 287 -5.51 2.15 -25.28
N ALA A 288 -5.08 1.46 -24.22
CA ALA A 288 -5.92 0.53 -23.46
C ALA A 288 -7.05 1.20 -22.67
N VAL A 289 -6.93 2.48 -22.26
CA VAL A 289 -8.08 3.26 -21.74
C VAL A 289 -8.93 3.91 -22.84
N GLY A 290 -8.53 3.83 -24.12
CA GLY A 290 -9.30 4.30 -25.27
C GLY A 290 -9.00 5.73 -25.74
N CYS A 291 -7.83 6.28 -25.41
CA CYS A 291 -7.35 7.53 -25.99
C CYS A 291 -6.72 7.28 -27.36
N GLU A 292 -6.99 8.13 -28.34
CA GLU A 292 -6.38 8.06 -29.67
C GLU A 292 -4.87 8.35 -29.54
N THR A 293 -4.06 7.31 -29.65
CA THR A 293 -2.64 7.34 -29.22
C THR A 293 -1.71 7.23 -30.42
N HIS A 294 -0.84 8.22 -30.59
CA HIS A 294 0.16 8.31 -31.65
C HIS A 294 1.57 8.17 -31.06
N MET A 295 2.32 7.15 -31.46
CA MET A 295 3.72 6.97 -31.07
C MET A 295 4.67 7.45 -32.17
N PHE A 296 5.63 8.31 -31.84
CA PHE A 296 6.62 8.84 -32.78
C PHE A 296 7.99 8.24 -32.50
N ILE A 297 8.50 7.43 -33.43
CA ILE A 297 9.77 6.69 -33.27
C ILE A 297 10.72 6.89 -34.46
N ARG A 298 12.02 7.03 -34.17
CA ARG A 298 13.07 7.23 -35.19
C ARG A 298 13.47 5.95 -35.96
N GLY A 299 12.96 4.79 -35.56
CA GLY A 299 13.25 3.48 -36.18
C GLY A 299 11.97 2.78 -36.66
N GLU A 300 12.08 1.49 -37.00
CA GLU A 300 10.92 0.67 -37.36
C GLU A 300 10.20 0.10 -36.13
N THR A 301 10.95 -0.19 -35.06
CA THR A 301 10.48 -0.85 -33.84
C THR A 301 10.72 -0.01 -32.60
N PHE A 302 9.92 -0.26 -31.56
CA PHE A 302 10.22 0.18 -30.20
C PHE A 302 10.97 -0.91 -29.40
N LEU A 303 11.34 -0.61 -28.14
CA LEU A 303 12.12 -1.51 -27.27
C LEU A 303 13.45 -1.99 -27.90
N ARG A 304 14.15 -1.11 -28.63
CA ARG A 304 15.38 -1.40 -29.42
C ARG A 304 16.60 -1.99 -28.67
N LYS A 305 16.48 -2.27 -27.36
CA LYS A 305 17.46 -2.98 -26.51
C LYS A 305 17.00 -4.40 -26.10
N PHE A 306 15.84 -4.84 -26.57
CA PHE A 306 15.24 -6.15 -26.29
C PHE A 306 15.44 -7.07 -27.50
N ASP A 307 15.21 -8.37 -27.34
CA ASP A 307 15.37 -9.33 -28.44
C ASP A 307 14.46 -8.97 -29.64
N PRO A 308 14.92 -9.15 -30.90
CA PRO A 308 14.12 -8.81 -32.08
C PRO A 308 12.71 -9.43 -32.13
N MET A 309 12.48 -10.60 -31.51
CA MET A 309 11.14 -11.18 -31.36
C MET A 309 10.21 -10.25 -30.58
N ILE A 310 10.67 -9.75 -29.42
CA ILE A 310 9.94 -8.78 -28.59
C ILE A 310 9.66 -7.50 -29.39
N GLN A 311 10.68 -6.98 -30.07
CA GLN A 311 10.57 -5.73 -30.84
C GLN A 311 9.51 -5.81 -31.93
N ASN A 312 9.53 -6.88 -32.74
CA ASN A 312 8.62 -7.04 -33.87
C ASN A 312 7.19 -7.31 -33.38
N THR A 313 6.99 -8.38 -32.60
CA THR A 313 5.64 -8.81 -32.17
C THR A 313 4.93 -7.75 -31.33
N MET A 314 5.65 -6.99 -30.49
CA MET A 314 5.01 -5.91 -29.73
C MET A 314 4.69 -4.67 -30.58
N THR A 315 5.51 -4.35 -31.58
CA THR A 315 5.21 -3.26 -32.53
C THR A 315 3.95 -3.60 -33.33
N GLU A 316 3.89 -4.81 -33.92
CA GLU A 316 2.70 -5.36 -34.58
C GLU A 316 1.46 -5.35 -33.66
N ARG A 317 1.63 -5.77 -32.40
CA ARG A 317 0.55 -5.84 -31.40
C ARG A 317 -0.04 -4.46 -31.06
N TYR A 318 0.78 -3.42 -31.03
CA TYR A 318 0.31 -2.05 -30.75
C TYR A 318 -0.45 -1.50 -31.96
N GLU A 319 0.05 -1.71 -33.18
CA GLU A 319 -0.65 -1.34 -34.43
C GLU A 319 -1.99 -2.08 -34.56
N ALA A 320 -2.02 -3.39 -34.28
CA ALA A 320 -3.24 -4.21 -34.26
C ALA A 320 -4.25 -3.79 -33.16
N SER A 321 -3.79 -3.05 -32.15
CA SER A 321 -4.60 -2.46 -31.07
C SER A 321 -5.19 -1.10 -31.42
N GLY A 322 -4.82 -0.50 -32.56
CA GLY A 322 -5.19 0.88 -32.92
C GLY A 322 -4.25 1.97 -32.38
N ILE A 323 -3.06 1.63 -31.87
CA ILE A 323 -2.03 2.62 -31.57
C ILE A 323 -1.29 2.96 -32.87
N HIS A 324 -1.28 4.23 -33.25
CA HIS A 324 -0.70 4.70 -34.51
C HIS A 324 0.82 4.90 -34.35
N ILE A 325 1.64 4.02 -34.94
CA ILE A 325 3.10 4.12 -34.85
C ILE A 325 3.68 4.84 -36.08
N HIS A 326 4.10 6.08 -35.88
CA HIS A 326 4.88 6.87 -36.85
C HIS A 326 6.33 6.38 -36.85
N LYS A 327 6.59 5.33 -37.65
CA LYS A 327 7.91 4.73 -37.89
C LYS A 327 8.82 5.67 -38.69
N LYS A 328 10.14 5.56 -38.49
CA LYS A 328 11.18 6.39 -39.15
C LYS A 328 10.97 7.91 -39.06
N HIS A 329 10.23 8.39 -38.07
CA HIS A 329 9.81 9.79 -37.98
C HIS A 329 11.01 10.74 -37.86
N PRO A 330 11.10 11.83 -38.68
CA PRO A 330 12.27 12.72 -38.73
C PRO A 330 12.43 13.61 -37.48
N GLY A 331 11.50 13.54 -36.54
CA GLY A 331 11.46 14.34 -35.32
C GLY A 331 10.56 15.57 -35.46
N LEU A 332 10.18 16.13 -34.31
CA LEU A 332 9.45 17.38 -34.24
C LEU A 332 10.40 18.57 -34.35
N LYS A 333 9.92 19.65 -34.97
CA LYS A 333 10.59 20.92 -35.21
C LYS A 333 10.06 22.01 -34.28
N GLU A 334 8.75 22.03 -34.07
CA GLU A 334 8.03 23.02 -33.27
C GLU A 334 6.76 22.40 -32.70
N VAL A 335 6.37 22.85 -31.50
CA VAL A 335 5.08 22.58 -30.87
C VAL A 335 4.41 23.92 -30.59
N GLN A 336 3.14 24.06 -30.95
CA GLN A 336 2.36 25.28 -30.77
C GLN A 336 1.17 25.03 -29.84
N LEU A 337 1.04 25.84 -28.79
CA LEU A 337 -0.17 25.86 -27.96
C LEU A 337 -1.28 26.64 -28.69
N ILE A 338 -2.25 25.92 -29.26
CA ILE A 338 -3.39 26.51 -29.99
C ILE A 338 -4.50 26.88 -29.00
N ARG A 339 -4.71 26.07 -27.97
CA ARG A 339 -5.66 26.33 -26.88
C ARG A 339 -5.16 25.71 -25.58
N ASP A 340 -5.10 26.51 -24.52
CA ASP A 340 -4.76 26.03 -23.18
C ASP A 340 -5.99 25.40 -22.48
N GLY A 341 -5.76 24.46 -21.56
CA GLY A 341 -6.82 23.72 -20.86
C GLY A 341 -6.37 22.36 -20.31
N LYS A 342 -7.35 21.48 -20.07
CA LYS A 342 -7.15 20.09 -19.64
C LYS A 342 -7.96 19.14 -20.52
N GLY A 343 -7.58 17.86 -20.60
CA GLY A 343 -8.31 16.84 -21.36
C GLY A 343 -8.61 17.29 -22.79
N LYS A 344 -9.89 17.26 -23.19
CA LYS A 344 -10.39 17.72 -24.50
C LYS A 344 -10.17 19.20 -24.79
N ASP A 345 -10.04 20.03 -23.76
CA ASP A 345 -10.03 21.49 -23.89
C ASP A 345 -8.60 22.02 -24.15
N LYS A 346 -7.55 21.26 -23.84
CA LYS A 346 -6.18 21.52 -24.35
C LYS A 346 -6.10 21.18 -25.84
N LEU A 347 -5.36 21.97 -26.62
CA LEU A 347 -5.06 21.71 -28.03
C LEU A 347 -3.64 22.18 -28.37
N LEU A 348 -2.80 21.23 -28.78
CA LEU A 348 -1.45 21.43 -29.28
C LEU A 348 -1.39 21.12 -30.77
N LYS A 349 -0.61 21.89 -31.53
CA LYS A 349 -0.24 21.57 -32.91
C LYS A 349 1.24 21.19 -32.96
N LEU A 350 1.51 19.98 -33.43
CA LEU A 350 2.84 19.44 -33.65
C LEU A 350 3.26 19.73 -35.09
N ILE A 351 4.49 20.20 -35.29
CA ILE A 351 5.07 20.44 -36.61
C ILE A 351 6.38 19.64 -36.70
N SER A 352 6.48 18.79 -37.72
CA SER A 352 7.61 17.88 -37.94
C SER A 352 8.71 18.49 -38.79
N ASN A 353 9.90 17.87 -38.77
CA ASN A 353 11.05 18.31 -39.54
C ASN A 353 10.88 18.20 -41.07
N ASP A 354 9.95 17.35 -41.54
CA ASP A 354 9.53 17.25 -42.94
C ASP A 354 8.39 18.23 -43.31
N GLY A 355 7.89 19.01 -42.35
CA GLY A 355 6.75 19.91 -42.54
C GLY A 355 5.37 19.26 -42.41
N SER A 356 5.27 17.98 -42.05
CA SER A 356 4.00 17.38 -41.66
C SER A 356 3.48 17.97 -40.34
N GLU A 357 2.16 18.00 -40.17
CA GLU A 357 1.50 18.63 -39.03
C GLU A 357 0.44 17.71 -38.41
N MET A 358 0.29 17.75 -37.08
CA MET A 358 -0.75 17.00 -36.36
C MET A 358 -1.26 17.80 -35.15
N GLU A 359 -2.58 17.89 -34.99
CA GLU A 359 -3.19 18.39 -33.75
C GLU A 359 -3.43 17.25 -32.77
N VAL A 360 -3.09 17.47 -31.49
CA VAL A 360 -3.31 16.55 -30.35
C VAL A 360 -3.77 17.33 -29.11
N ASN A 361 -4.39 16.66 -28.15
CA ASN A 361 -4.74 17.30 -26.88
C ASN A 361 -3.56 17.30 -25.89
N GLU A 362 -2.68 16.30 -25.96
CA GLU A 362 -1.49 16.22 -25.10
C GLU A 362 -0.26 15.62 -25.82
N LEU A 363 0.94 15.94 -25.36
CA LEU A 363 2.22 15.51 -25.92
C LEU A 363 3.16 15.02 -24.81
N LEU A 364 3.52 13.74 -24.82
CA LEU A 364 4.43 13.12 -23.86
C LEU A 364 5.85 12.98 -24.45
N TRP A 365 6.81 13.66 -23.83
CA TRP A 365 8.24 13.46 -24.01
C TRP A 365 8.73 12.25 -23.21
N ALA A 366 9.06 11.17 -23.91
CA ALA A 366 9.61 9.92 -23.35
C ALA A 366 10.92 9.53 -24.09
N VAL A 367 11.73 10.54 -24.41
CA VAL A 367 12.93 10.42 -25.27
C VAL A 367 14.19 9.92 -24.55
N GLY A 368 14.26 10.07 -23.23
CA GLY A 368 15.38 9.64 -22.40
C GLY A 368 15.33 10.21 -20.97
N ARG A 369 16.34 9.89 -20.17
CA ARG A 369 16.58 10.42 -18.82
C ARG A 369 18.02 10.95 -18.73
N LEU A 370 18.26 11.85 -17.78
CA LEU A 370 19.56 12.47 -17.49
C LEU A 370 19.85 12.40 -15.97
N PRO A 371 21.11 12.27 -15.55
CA PRO A 371 21.49 12.12 -14.14
C PRO A 371 21.35 13.45 -13.38
N GLU A 372 20.93 13.39 -12.12
CA GLU A 372 20.56 14.57 -11.31
C GLU A 372 21.77 15.21 -10.60
N VAL A 373 22.75 15.67 -11.39
CA VAL A 373 24.09 16.08 -10.90
C VAL A 373 24.35 17.59 -10.83
N GLU A 374 23.52 18.42 -11.47
CA GLU A 374 23.83 19.83 -11.77
C GLU A 374 24.05 20.70 -10.53
N ASP A 375 23.18 20.59 -9.53
CA ASP A 375 23.23 21.41 -8.30
C ASP A 375 24.09 20.80 -7.17
N LEU A 376 24.81 19.71 -7.43
CA LEU A 376 25.60 19.03 -6.41
C LEU A 376 26.99 19.66 -6.16
N ASN A 377 27.50 20.51 -7.05
CA ASN A 377 28.88 21.02 -7.02
C ASN A 377 29.94 19.90 -6.99
N LEU A 378 29.84 18.92 -7.90
CA LEU A 378 30.72 17.73 -7.91
C LEU A 378 32.21 18.01 -8.16
N ASP A 379 32.53 19.21 -8.65
CA ASP A 379 33.88 19.74 -8.79
C ASP A 379 34.56 19.99 -7.43
N VAL A 380 33.80 20.36 -6.39
CA VAL A 380 34.30 20.64 -5.03
C VAL A 380 34.95 19.41 -4.37
N PRO A 381 34.35 18.20 -4.36
CA PRO A 381 35.03 16.98 -3.95
C PRO A 381 35.96 16.40 -5.05
N GLY A 382 35.77 16.75 -6.33
CA GLY A 382 36.50 16.17 -7.46
C GLY A 382 35.89 14.87 -8.01
N VAL A 383 34.57 14.72 -7.93
CA VAL A 383 33.83 13.55 -8.45
C VAL A 383 33.71 13.66 -9.97
N LYS A 384 34.20 12.66 -10.69
CA LYS A 384 34.22 12.62 -12.16
C LYS A 384 32.87 12.22 -12.76
N LEU A 385 32.56 12.83 -13.90
CA LEU A 385 31.46 12.46 -14.79
C LEU A 385 32.01 11.87 -16.09
N ASN A 386 31.35 10.85 -16.60
CA ASN A 386 31.66 10.26 -17.90
C ASN A 386 31.12 11.12 -19.06
N LYS A 387 31.41 10.72 -20.30
CA LYS A 387 30.98 11.41 -21.54
C LYS A 387 29.46 11.56 -21.69
N SER A 388 28.66 10.80 -20.94
CA SER A 388 27.20 10.87 -20.90
C SER A 388 26.67 11.66 -19.69
N GLY A 389 27.54 12.36 -18.95
CA GLY A 389 27.19 13.18 -17.78
C GLY A 389 26.89 12.39 -16.50
N HIS A 390 27.04 11.06 -16.50
CA HIS A 390 26.76 10.21 -15.34
C HIS A 390 28.02 10.06 -14.47
N ILE A 391 27.85 9.85 -13.16
CA ILE A 391 28.99 9.71 -12.23
C ILE A 391 29.78 8.43 -12.54
N GLU A 392 31.10 8.57 -12.68
CA GLU A 392 32.01 7.43 -12.83
C GLU A 392 32.18 6.69 -11.50
N VAL A 393 31.92 5.38 -11.50
CA VAL A 393 32.14 4.50 -10.35
C VAL A 393 32.77 3.15 -10.75
N ASP A 394 33.35 2.48 -9.76
CA ASP A 394 33.78 1.09 -9.87
C ASP A 394 32.65 0.08 -9.54
N GLU A 395 32.95 -1.22 -9.65
CA GLU A 395 32.01 -2.31 -9.32
C GLU A 395 31.59 -2.38 -7.84
N TYR A 396 32.23 -1.60 -6.96
CA TYR A 396 31.90 -1.47 -5.55
C TYR A 396 31.08 -0.20 -5.25
N GLN A 397 30.77 0.61 -6.26
CA GLN A 397 30.12 1.93 -6.18
C GLN A 397 31.00 3.07 -5.63
N ASN A 398 32.32 2.91 -5.56
CA ASN A 398 33.24 4.01 -5.22
C ASN A 398 33.34 5.00 -6.39
N THR A 399 33.31 6.30 -6.13
CA THR A 399 33.60 7.34 -7.14
C THR A 399 35.12 7.55 -7.30
N SER A 400 35.53 8.54 -8.10
CA SER A 400 36.92 9.02 -8.16
C SER A 400 37.46 9.66 -6.88
N VAL A 401 36.67 9.74 -5.80
CA VAL A 401 37.00 10.39 -4.53
C VAL A 401 36.78 9.39 -3.39
N ASP A 402 37.81 9.18 -2.56
CA ASP A 402 37.72 8.24 -1.43
C ASP A 402 36.59 8.62 -0.47
N GLY A 403 35.89 7.60 0.04
CA GLY A 403 34.71 7.75 0.89
C GLY A 403 33.51 8.47 0.25
N VAL A 404 33.50 8.69 -1.07
CA VAL A 404 32.34 9.22 -1.81
C VAL A 404 31.87 8.18 -2.82
N TYR A 405 30.57 7.88 -2.80
CA TYR A 405 29.96 6.76 -3.51
C TYR A 405 28.81 7.22 -4.40
N ALA A 406 28.47 6.47 -5.45
CA ALA A 406 27.27 6.75 -6.25
C ALA A 406 26.61 5.47 -6.79
N LEU A 407 25.27 5.44 -6.81
CA LEU A 407 24.50 4.28 -7.31
C LEU A 407 23.07 4.63 -7.76
N GLY A 408 22.47 3.73 -8.53
CA GLY A 408 21.19 3.95 -9.21
C GLY A 408 21.38 4.79 -10.48
N ASP A 409 20.29 5.39 -10.96
CA ASP A 409 20.21 6.05 -12.28
C ASP A 409 21.34 7.07 -12.52
N VAL A 410 21.84 7.75 -11.48
CA VAL A 410 22.93 8.75 -11.56
C VAL A 410 24.26 8.20 -12.13
N THR A 411 24.44 6.87 -12.12
CA THR A 411 25.61 6.15 -12.66
C THR A 411 25.36 5.52 -14.03
N GLY A 412 24.10 5.35 -14.45
CA GLY A 412 23.72 4.83 -15.76
C GLY A 412 23.93 3.32 -15.98
N HIS A 413 24.46 2.56 -15.01
CA HIS A 413 24.72 1.12 -15.19
C HIS A 413 23.45 0.29 -15.47
N ALA A 414 22.40 0.48 -14.65
CA ALA A 414 21.07 -0.06 -14.89
C ALA A 414 20.03 0.72 -14.07
N GLU A 415 19.17 1.48 -14.77
CA GLU A 415 18.16 2.40 -14.22
C GLU A 415 16.92 1.65 -13.66
N LEU A 416 17.14 0.71 -12.74
CA LEU A 416 16.10 -0.17 -12.21
C LEU A 416 16.07 -0.13 -10.67
N THR A 417 14.88 0.00 -10.10
CA THR A 417 14.67 0.10 -8.65
C THR A 417 15.22 -1.09 -7.85
N PRO A 418 15.02 -2.36 -8.25
CA PRO A 418 15.63 -3.49 -7.55
C PRO A 418 17.16 -3.46 -7.55
N VAL A 419 17.77 -2.98 -8.65
CA VAL A 419 19.23 -2.83 -8.79
C VAL A 419 19.73 -1.75 -7.84
N ALA A 420 19.11 -0.57 -7.83
CA ALA A 420 19.48 0.52 -6.92
C ALA A 420 19.36 0.09 -5.44
N ILE A 421 18.27 -0.60 -5.07
CA ILE A 421 18.09 -1.15 -3.72
C ILE A 421 19.16 -2.19 -3.38
N ALA A 422 19.51 -3.08 -4.33
CA ALA A 422 20.52 -4.11 -4.11
C ALA A 422 21.92 -3.51 -3.98
N ALA A 423 22.32 -2.61 -4.87
CA ALA A 423 23.61 -1.90 -4.82
C ALA A 423 23.73 -1.08 -3.51
N GLY A 424 22.69 -0.34 -3.12
CA GLY A 424 22.67 0.40 -1.86
C GLY A 424 22.82 -0.51 -0.63
N ARG A 425 22.19 -1.68 -0.63
CA ARG A 425 22.33 -2.69 0.42
C ARG A 425 23.71 -3.33 0.47
N GLN A 426 24.35 -3.60 -0.67
CA GLN A 426 25.71 -4.15 -0.71
C GLN A 426 26.74 -3.09 -0.29
N LEU A 427 26.54 -1.83 -0.67
CA LEU A 427 27.36 -0.71 -0.16
C LEU A 427 27.22 -0.58 1.37
N GLY A 428 25.99 -0.63 1.90
CA GLY A 428 25.74 -0.57 3.34
C GLY A 428 26.36 -1.74 4.11
N ASN A 429 26.41 -2.95 3.52
CA ASN A 429 27.18 -4.08 4.05
C ASN A 429 28.67 -3.78 4.08
N ARG A 430 29.24 -3.36 2.95
CA ARG A 430 30.70 -3.17 2.79
C ARG A 430 31.28 -2.11 3.73
N LEU A 431 30.52 -1.04 3.99
CA LEU A 431 31.00 0.10 4.79
C LEU A 431 30.79 -0.07 6.30
N PHE A 432 29.69 -0.71 6.71
CA PHE A 432 29.26 -0.73 8.12
C PHE A 432 29.01 -2.15 8.68
N GLY A 433 28.99 -3.16 7.82
CA GLY A 433 28.83 -4.56 8.24
C GLY A 433 30.11 -5.19 8.80
N PRO A 434 30.01 -6.43 9.32
CA PRO A 434 31.15 -7.17 9.84
C PRO A 434 32.10 -7.64 8.73
N ASP A 435 33.27 -8.15 9.10
CA ASP A 435 34.38 -8.41 8.17
C ASP A 435 34.02 -9.37 7.02
N GLU A 436 33.07 -10.30 7.21
CA GLU A 436 32.66 -11.28 6.21
C GLU A 436 31.90 -10.68 5.01
N VAL A 437 31.50 -9.40 5.09
CA VAL A 437 30.75 -8.72 4.01
C VAL A 437 31.48 -7.49 3.44
N ARG A 438 32.80 -7.34 3.71
CA ARG A 438 33.59 -6.21 3.18
C ARG A 438 33.81 -6.26 1.66
N ASP A 439 33.70 -7.44 1.06
CA ASP A 439 33.69 -7.61 -0.41
C ASP A 439 32.28 -7.50 -1.04
N SER A 440 31.27 -7.03 -0.30
CA SER A 440 29.90 -6.86 -0.82
C SER A 440 29.84 -5.91 -2.03
N LYS A 441 29.45 -6.46 -3.18
CA LYS A 441 29.11 -5.76 -4.43
C LYS A 441 27.91 -6.40 -5.14
N LEU A 442 27.41 -5.76 -6.20
CA LEU A 442 26.28 -6.27 -7.00
C LEU A 442 26.79 -6.83 -8.34
N SER A 443 26.46 -8.09 -8.66
CA SER A 443 26.58 -8.61 -10.03
C SER A 443 25.42 -8.09 -10.88
N TYR A 444 25.75 -7.22 -11.83
CA TYR A 444 24.83 -6.61 -12.80
C TYR A 444 24.43 -7.55 -13.96
N ASP A 445 25.03 -8.74 -14.04
CA ASP A 445 24.69 -9.76 -15.04
C ASP A 445 23.27 -10.31 -14.82
N ASN A 446 22.58 -10.71 -15.89
CA ASN A 446 21.31 -11.45 -15.81
C ASN A 446 20.27 -10.82 -14.85
N ILE A 447 20.10 -9.50 -14.89
CA ILE A 447 19.03 -8.80 -14.17
C ILE A 447 17.68 -9.07 -14.88
N PRO A 448 16.69 -9.73 -14.24
CA PRO A 448 15.38 -9.88 -14.83
C PRO A 448 14.66 -8.52 -14.89
N THR A 449 14.09 -8.20 -16.05
CA THR A 449 13.46 -6.91 -16.34
C THR A 449 12.07 -7.15 -16.94
N VAL A 450 11.07 -6.40 -16.47
CA VAL A 450 9.69 -6.43 -16.97
C VAL A 450 9.31 -5.06 -17.51
N VAL A 451 8.68 -5.03 -18.68
CA VAL A 451 8.00 -3.86 -19.25
C VAL A 451 6.50 -4.11 -19.17
N PHE A 452 5.79 -3.20 -18.51
CA PHE A 452 4.34 -3.23 -18.36
C PHE A 452 3.67 -2.56 -19.57
N SER A 453 3.93 -3.14 -20.74
CA SER A 453 3.21 -2.90 -21.98
C SER A 453 1.85 -3.63 -21.97
N HIS A 454 1.10 -3.55 -23.08
CA HIS A 454 -0.14 -4.29 -23.27
C HIS A 454 -0.02 -5.23 -24.50
N PRO A 455 0.23 -6.55 -24.32
CA PRO A 455 0.46 -7.27 -23.06
C PRO A 455 1.86 -7.00 -22.45
N GLU A 456 2.12 -7.56 -21.27
CA GLU A 456 3.41 -7.46 -20.57
C GLU A 456 4.55 -8.13 -21.37
N VAL A 457 5.78 -7.67 -21.11
CA VAL A 457 7.04 -8.23 -21.64
C VAL A 457 7.99 -8.51 -20.49
N GLY A 458 8.65 -9.67 -20.50
CA GLY A 458 9.73 -10.06 -19.58
C GLY A 458 11.01 -10.44 -20.32
N THR A 459 12.17 -10.11 -19.76
CA THR A 459 13.48 -10.48 -20.31
C THR A 459 14.52 -10.71 -19.21
N VAL A 460 15.42 -11.67 -19.40
CA VAL A 460 16.62 -11.87 -18.58
C VAL A 460 17.75 -12.44 -19.44
N GLY A 461 18.99 -11.97 -19.21
CA GLY A 461 20.15 -12.40 -19.98
C GLY A 461 20.30 -11.70 -21.34
N LEU A 462 21.12 -12.28 -22.21
CA LEU A 462 21.48 -11.76 -23.53
C LEU A 462 20.37 -12.00 -24.55
N THR A 463 20.16 -11.05 -25.46
CA THR A 463 19.36 -11.29 -26.68
C THR A 463 20.07 -12.26 -27.62
N GLU A 464 19.37 -12.85 -28.60
CA GLU A 464 20.00 -13.74 -29.57
C GLU A 464 21.19 -13.08 -30.32
N PRO A 465 21.10 -11.84 -30.84
CA PRO A 465 22.24 -11.19 -31.48
C PRO A 465 23.46 -11.03 -30.56
N GLU A 466 23.26 -10.61 -29.31
CA GLU A 466 24.35 -10.46 -28.33
C GLU A 466 24.96 -11.80 -27.91
N ALA A 467 24.16 -12.88 -27.91
CA ALA A 467 24.65 -14.23 -27.66
C ALA A 467 25.46 -14.77 -28.85
N ARG A 468 25.02 -14.54 -30.08
CA ARG A 468 25.75 -14.89 -31.32
C ARG A 468 27.09 -14.15 -31.40
N GLU A 469 27.08 -12.84 -31.16
CA GLU A 469 28.30 -12.00 -31.09
C GLU A 469 29.29 -12.51 -30.03
N ARG A 470 28.79 -13.01 -28.89
CA ARG A 470 29.63 -13.44 -27.76
C ARG A 470 30.15 -14.87 -27.86
N TYR A 471 29.41 -15.79 -28.47
CA TYR A 471 29.69 -17.22 -28.41
C TYR A 471 29.96 -17.88 -29.77
N GLY A 472 29.61 -17.25 -30.89
CA GLY A 472 29.63 -17.85 -32.23
C GLY A 472 28.29 -18.47 -32.63
N ASP A 473 27.96 -18.44 -33.92
CA ASP A 473 26.67 -18.91 -34.44
C ASP A 473 26.46 -20.43 -34.32
N ASP A 474 27.54 -21.19 -34.36
CA ASP A 474 27.60 -22.65 -34.18
C ASP A 474 27.33 -23.08 -32.74
N GLN A 475 27.59 -22.20 -31.78
CA GLN A 475 27.45 -22.44 -30.35
C GLN A 475 26.10 -21.98 -29.79
N ILE A 476 25.21 -21.40 -30.60
CA ILE A 476 23.91 -20.86 -30.17
C ILE A 476 22.75 -21.71 -30.68
N LYS A 477 21.91 -22.16 -29.74
CA LYS A 477 20.68 -22.90 -30.01
C LYS A 477 19.47 -22.14 -29.49
N ILE A 478 18.46 -22.00 -30.34
CA ILE A 478 17.21 -21.28 -30.03
C ILE A 478 16.07 -22.26 -29.81
N TYR A 479 15.24 -21.96 -28.82
CA TYR A 479 13.95 -22.60 -28.58
C TYR A 479 12.87 -21.52 -28.56
N HIS A 480 11.75 -21.79 -29.23
CA HIS A 480 10.72 -20.78 -29.50
C HIS A 480 9.32 -21.39 -29.56
N THR A 481 8.32 -20.63 -29.12
CA THR A 481 6.89 -20.96 -29.25
C THR A 481 6.08 -19.66 -29.36
N ARG A 482 5.00 -19.68 -30.15
CA ARG A 482 4.05 -18.58 -30.31
C ARG A 482 2.64 -19.15 -30.29
N PHE A 483 1.83 -18.69 -29.35
CA PHE A 483 0.47 -19.15 -29.09
C PHE A 483 -0.42 -17.96 -28.69
N THR A 484 -1.66 -18.24 -28.28
CA THR A 484 -2.53 -17.28 -27.61
C THR A 484 -2.99 -17.90 -26.30
N ALA A 485 -2.87 -17.17 -25.19
CA ALA A 485 -3.28 -17.66 -23.88
C ALA A 485 -4.77 -18.02 -23.83
N MET A 486 -5.09 -19.11 -23.13
CA MET A 486 -6.45 -19.69 -22.99
C MET A 486 -7.53 -18.68 -22.54
N TYR A 487 -7.14 -17.63 -21.83
CA TYR A 487 -8.01 -16.50 -21.45
C TYR A 487 -8.73 -15.82 -22.65
N TYR A 488 -8.14 -15.89 -23.85
CA TYR A 488 -8.72 -15.33 -25.07
C TYR A 488 -9.47 -16.36 -25.94
N ASP A 489 -9.65 -17.61 -25.48
CA ASP A 489 -10.29 -18.67 -26.26
C ASP A 489 -11.78 -18.44 -26.53
N VAL A 490 -12.45 -17.63 -25.70
CA VAL A 490 -13.85 -17.22 -25.90
C VAL A 490 -14.02 -16.13 -26.96
N MET A 491 -12.93 -15.45 -27.36
CA MET A 491 -13.02 -14.33 -28.30
C MET A 491 -13.18 -14.81 -29.76
N PRO A 492 -13.86 -14.03 -30.63
CA PRO A 492 -13.84 -14.24 -32.07
C PRO A 492 -12.41 -14.37 -32.60
N ALA A 493 -12.19 -15.24 -33.60
CA ALA A 493 -10.86 -15.58 -34.08
C ALA A 493 -10.01 -14.36 -34.50
N GLU A 494 -10.62 -13.32 -35.08
CA GLU A 494 -9.93 -12.10 -35.52
C GLU A 494 -9.60 -11.13 -34.37
N GLU A 495 -10.22 -11.28 -33.19
CA GLU A 495 -9.79 -10.61 -31.95
C GLU A 495 -8.75 -11.47 -31.20
N LYS A 496 -8.96 -12.79 -31.14
CA LYS A 496 -8.03 -13.73 -30.50
C LYS A 496 -6.63 -13.66 -31.11
N LYS A 497 -6.52 -13.66 -32.45
CA LYS A 497 -5.25 -13.51 -33.19
C LYS A 497 -4.45 -12.27 -32.80
N LYS A 498 -5.11 -11.20 -32.35
CA LYS A 498 -4.47 -9.95 -31.92
C LYS A 498 -3.85 -10.04 -30.53
N ASN A 499 -3.98 -11.16 -29.80
CA ASN A 499 -3.41 -11.32 -28.46
C ASN A 499 -2.38 -12.46 -28.47
N PRO A 500 -1.14 -12.20 -28.92
CA PRO A 500 -0.07 -13.18 -28.92
C PRO A 500 0.46 -13.43 -27.51
N THR A 501 1.02 -14.62 -27.31
CA THR A 501 1.94 -14.96 -26.24
C THR A 501 3.10 -15.68 -26.90
N GLU A 502 4.32 -15.19 -26.71
CA GLU A 502 5.47 -15.61 -27.51
C GLU A 502 6.73 -15.64 -26.66
N PHE A 503 7.37 -16.81 -26.61
CA PHE A 503 8.49 -17.10 -25.72
C PHE A 503 9.70 -17.57 -26.52
N LYS A 504 10.89 -17.15 -26.08
CA LYS A 504 12.17 -17.47 -26.71
C LYS A 504 13.23 -17.73 -25.63
N LEU A 505 13.91 -18.87 -25.74
CA LEU A 505 15.04 -19.26 -24.91
C LEU A 505 16.30 -19.29 -25.78
N VAL A 506 17.37 -18.65 -25.31
CA VAL A 506 18.68 -18.59 -25.99
C VAL A 506 19.66 -19.42 -25.18
N CYS A 507 20.12 -20.52 -25.77
CA CYS A 507 21.03 -21.48 -25.14
C CYS A 507 22.42 -21.42 -25.81
N ALA A 508 23.48 -21.54 -25.00
CA ALA A 508 24.87 -21.49 -25.48
C ALA A 508 25.68 -22.74 -25.08
N GLY A 509 26.51 -23.20 -26.01
CA GLY A 509 27.43 -24.33 -25.84
C GLY A 509 26.75 -25.71 -25.81
N PRO A 510 27.54 -26.80 -25.74
CA PRO A 510 27.04 -28.18 -25.85
C PRO A 510 26.13 -28.61 -24.70
N GLU A 511 26.27 -28.00 -23.51
CA GLU A 511 25.40 -28.24 -22.36
C GLU A 511 24.08 -27.43 -22.43
N GLU A 512 23.87 -26.65 -23.50
CA GLU A 512 22.70 -25.80 -23.72
C GLU A 512 22.36 -24.91 -22.51
N LYS A 513 23.38 -24.22 -21.98
CA LYS A 513 23.22 -23.28 -20.87
C LYS A 513 22.33 -22.12 -21.28
N VAL A 514 21.30 -21.81 -20.51
CA VAL A 514 20.44 -20.66 -20.78
C VAL A 514 21.21 -19.36 -20.53
N VAL A 515 21.47 -18.62 -21.60
CA VAL A 515 22.11 -17.30 -21.57
C VAL A 515 21.13 -16.16 -21.82
N GLY A 516 19.94 -16.47 -22.33
CA GLY A 516 18.85 -15.50 -22.56
C GLY A 516 17.47 -16.15 -22.46
N LEU A 517 16.49 -15.39 -21.96
CA LEU A 517 15.07 -15.74 -21.93
C LEU A 517 14.25 -14.46 -22.16
N HIS A 518 13.41 -14.47 -23.19
CA HIS A 518 12.57 -13.33 -23.59
C HIS A 518 11.14 -13.82 -23.82
N ILE A 519 10.18 -13.15 -23.19
CA ILE A 519 8.78 -13.58 -23.14
C ILE A 519 7.84 -12.37 -23.27
N LEU A 520 6.74 -12.52 -23.99
CA LEU A 520 5.63 -11.56 -24.03
C LEU A 520 4.30 -12.28 -23.87
N GLY A 521 3.30 -11.60 -23.27
CA GLY A 521 1.94 -12.12 -23.14
C GLY A 521 1.30 -11.88 -21.77
N LEU A 522 0.16 -12.52 -21.53
CA LEU A 522 -0.60 -12.33 -20.29
C LEU A 522 0.12 -12.96 -19.08
N GLY A 523 0.42 -12.13 -18.07
CA GLY A 523 1.00 -12.58 -16.80
C GLY A 523 2.51 -12.87 -16.84
N VAL A 524 3.21 -12.49 -17.91
CA VAL A 524 4.67 -12.75 -17.99
C VAL A 524 5.49 -11.97 -16.97
N GLY A 525 4.96 -10.85 -16.46
CA GLY A 525 5.61 -10.03 -15.44
C GLY A 525 5.86 -10.77 -14.13
N GLU A 526 4.94 -11.67 -13.74
CA GLU A 526 5.08 -12.48 -12.51
C GLU A 526 5.95 -13.72 -12.73
N MET A 527 5.72 -14.47 -13.82
CA MET A 527 6.43 -15.76 -14.04
C MET A 527 7.93 -15.58 -14.28
N LEU A 528 8.37 -14.45 -14.86
CA LEU A 528 9.80 -14.18 -15.13
C LEU A 528 10.66 -14.30 -13.87
N GLN A 529 10.12 -13.93 -12.70
CA GLN A 529 10.90 -13.87 -11.46
C GLN A 529 11.44 -15.26 -11.04
N GLY A 530 10.70 -16.34 -11.31
CA GLY A 530 11.17 -17.71 -11.06
C GLY A 530 12.29 -18.12 -12.00
N PHE A 531 12.11 -17.90 -13.31
CA PHE A 531 13.13 -18.23 -14.31
C PHE A 531 14.39 -17.35 -14.19
N GLY A 532 14.26 -16.10 -13.73
CA GLY A 532 15.41 -15.24 -13.41
C GLY A 532 16.31 -15.82 -12.32
N VAL A 533 15.75 -16.54 -11.34
CA VAL A 533 16.54 -17.29 -10.35
C VAL A 533 17.25 -18.47 -11.01
N ALA A 534 16.57 -19.26 -11.85
CA ALA A 534 17.19 -20.37 -12.58
C ALA A 534 18.35 -19.91 -13.50
N VAL A 535 18.18 -18.80 -14.22
CA VAL A 535 19.23 -18.20 -15.07
C VAL A 535 20.40 -17.64 -14.24
N LYS A 536 20.16 -17.06 -13.06
CA LYS A 536 21.24 -16.69 -12.11
C LYS A 536 21.94 -17.91 -11.51
N MET A 537 21.24 -19.04 -11.32
CA MET A 537 21.85 -20.33 -10.94
C MET A 537 22.63 -20.99 -12.08
N GLY A 538 22.49 -20.49 -13.32
CA GLY A 538 23.19 -21.01 -14.50
C GLY A 538 22.54 -22.22 -15.17
N ALA A 539 21.22 -22.38 -15.01
CA ALA A 539 20.45 -23.50 -15.54
C ALA A 539 20.62 -23.74 -17.05
N THR A 540 20.47 -25.00 -17.44
CA THR A 540 20.50 -25.51 -18.80
C THR A 540 19.09 -25.75 -19.34
N LYS A 541 18.95 -25.97 -20.66
CA LYS A 541 17.69 -26.44 -21.25
C LYS A 541 17.19 -27.74 -20.60
N LYS A 542 18.11 -28.64 -20.26
CA LYS A 542 17.80 -29.90 -19.56
C LYS A 542 17.16 -29.68 -18.19
N ASP A 543 17.56 -28.64 -17.46
CA ASP A 543 16.94 -28.31 -16.17
C ASP A 543 15.49 -27.81 -16.35
N PHE A 544 15.23 -27.00 -17.38
CA PHE A 544 13.88 -26.58 -17.76
C PHE A 544 13.02 -27.81 -18.12
N ASP A 545 13.52 -28.71 -18.99
CA ASP A 545 12.80 -29.93 -19.42
C ASP A 545 12.63 -30.98 -18.30
N SER A 546 13.41 -30.89 -17.23
CA SER A 546 13.25 -31.76 -16.05
C SER A 546 12.11 -31.33 -15.12
N CYS A 547 11.61 -30.10 -15.28
CA CYS A 547 10.56 -29.53 -14.45
C CYS A 547 9.17 -29.95 -14.98
N VAL A 548 8.35 -30.57 -14.12
CA VAL A 548 7.00 -31.00 -14.51
C VAL A 548 6.08 -29.78 -14.69
N ALA A 549 5.47 -29.68 -15.87
CA ALA A 549 4.51 -28.65 -16.26
C ALA A 549 3.35 -28.45 -15.26
N ILE A 550 2.91 -27.20 -15.11
CA ILE A 550 1.70 -26.82 -14.36
C ILE A 550 0.61 -26.48 -15.39
N HIS A 551 -0.37 -27.38 -15.54
CA HIS A 551 -1.40 -27.29 -16.57
C HIS A 551 -2.78 -26.88 -16.00
N PRO A 552 -3.55 -25.99 -16.66
CA PRO A 552 -3.17 -25.13 -17.79
C PRO A 552 -2.55 -23.80 -17.32
N THR A 553 -1.34 -23.47 -17.77
CA THR A 553 -0.73 -22.14 -17.56
C THR A 553 0.15 -21.75 -18.74
N SER A 554 0.18 -20.47 -19.13
CA SER A 554 1.10 -20.01 -20.19
C SER A 554 2.56 -20.38 -19.90
N ALA A 555 2.98 -20.39 -18.62
CA ALA A 555 4.34 -20.71 -18.21
C ALA A 555 4.77 -22.16 -18.47
N GLU A 556 3.83 -23.10 -18.70
CA GLU A 556 4.15 -24.51 -18.94
C GLU A 556 4.87 -24.75 -20.28
N GLU A 557 4.68 -23.84 -21.23
CA GLU A 557 5.36 -23.84 -22.52
C GLU A 557 6.88 -23.74 -22.36
N LEU A 558 7.39 -22.99 -21.36
CA LEU A 558 8.83 -22.82 -21.13
C LEU A 558 9.54 -24.12 -20.73
N VAL A 559 8.84 -25.04 -20.08
CA VAL A 559 9.36 -26.36 -19.66
C VAL A 559 9.00 -27.49 -20.64
N THR A 560 8.47 -27.13 -21.82
CA THR A 560 8.07 -28.08 -22.88
C THR A 560 8.57 -27.69 -24.28
N LEU A 561 9.34 -26.60 -24.41
CA LEU A 561 9.85 -26.07 -25.68
C LEU A 561 10.63 -27.11 -26.50
N ARG A 562 10.34 -27.16 -27.81
CA ARG A 562 11.09 -27.95 -28.80
C ARG A 562 12.09 -27.06 -29.56
N PRO A 563 13.19 -27.61 -30.10
CA PRO A 563 14.14 -26.82 -30.88
C PRO A 563 13.44 -26.12 -32.06
N SER A 564 13.80 -24.87 -32.35
CA SER A 564 13.32 -24.23 -33.57
C SER A 564 13.92 -24.93 -34.79
N VAL A 565 13.08 -25.47 -35.67
CA VAL A 565 13.50 -26.09 -36.93
C VAL A 565 13.94 -24.97 -37.90
N PRO A 566 15.11 -25.07 -38.57
CA PRO A 566 15.53 -24.08 -39.56
C PRO A 566 14.51 -23.93 -40.70
N PRO A 567 14.32 -22.73 -41.29
CA PRO A 567 13.30 -22.50 -42.31
C PRO A 567 13.36 -23.44 -43.53
N GLU A 568 14.56 -23.90 -43.91
CA GLU A 568 14.76 -24.79 -45.05
C GLU A 568 14.23 -26.22 -44.80
N GLU A 569 14.27 -26.73 -43.56
CA GLU A 569 13.74 -28.06 -43.25
C GLU A 569 12.21 -28.09 -43.13
N ALA A 570 11.60 -26.98 -42.71
CA ALA A 570 10.15 -26.89 -42.46
C ALA A 570 9.30 -27.23 -43.70
N LEU A 571 9.80 -26.92 -44.90
CA LEU A 571 9.15 -27.20 -46.18
C LEU A 571 9.06 -28.70 -46.55
N THR A 572 9.71 -29.59 -45.80
CA THR A 572 9.75 -31.04 -46.10
C THR A 572 8.77 -31.89 -45.27
N ARG A 573 8.06 -31.28 -44.31
CA ARG A 573 7.36 -32.00 -43.23
C ARG A 573 5.82 -31.94 -43.26
N SER A 574 5.22 -31.48 -44.35
CA SER A 574 3.75 -31.46 -44.53
C SER A 574 3.14 -32.83 -44.85
N ASP A 575 3.93 -33.79 -45.35
CA ASP A 575 3.46 -35.12 -45.75
C ASP A 575 4.02 -36.22 -44.86
N ARG A 576 3.13 -37.14 -44.43
CA ARG A 576 3.36 -38.22 -43.44
C ARG A 576 3.55 -37.63 -42.02
N VAL A 577 2.89 -38.12 -40.98
CA VAL A 577 2.65 -39.53 -40.62
C VAL A 577 1.36 -39.68 -39.80
N SER A 578 0.50 -40.63 -40.18
CA SER A 578 -0.62 -41.09 -39.35
C SER A 578 -0.22 -42.38 -38.60
N ILE A 579 0.03 -42.31 -37.28
CA ILE A 579 0.28 -43.49 -36.44
C ILE A 579 -0.66 -43.46 -35.22
N GLY A 580 -1.54 -44.45 -35.15
CA GLY A 580 -2.31 -44.76 -33.94
C GLY A 580 -1.46 -45.49 -32.91
N TRP A 581 -1.69 -45.22 -31.62
CA TRP A 581 -0.93 -45.82 -30.52
C TRP A 581 -1.50 -47.20 -30.13
N PRO A 582 -0.68 -48.28 -30.10
CA PRO A 582 -1.11 -49.59 -29.61
C PRO A 582 -0.96 -49.68 -28.09
N ILE A 583 -2.09 -49.65 -27.36
CA ILE A 583 -2.09 -49.88 -25.90
C ILE A 583 -1.83 -51.37 -25.61
N ARG A 584 -0.66 -51.69 -25.05
CA ARG A 584 -0.40 -53.02 -24.45
C ARG A 584 -0.87 -53.02 -22.99
N VAL A 585 -1.77 -53.94 -22.66
CA VAL A 585 -2.21 -54.21 -21.29
C VAL A 585 -1.54 -55.51 -20.80
N PRO A 586 -0.90 -55.56 -19.62
CA PRO A 586 -0.33 -56.79 -19.08
C PRO A 586 -1.42 -57.81 -18.69
N SER A 587 -1.15 -59.10 -18.92
CA SER A 587 -2.06 -60.20 -18.60
C SER A 587 -2.01 -60.57 -17.11
N GLY A 588 -3.14 -60.41 -16.41
CA GLY A 588 -3.37 -60.95 -15.06
C GLY A 588 -4.77 -61.54 -14.98
N ALA A 589 -4.88 -62.84 -14.71
CA ALA A 589 -6.12 -63.58 -14.91
C ALA A 589 -7.02 -63.64 -13.66
N CYS A 590 -8.33 -63.44 -13.85
CA CYS A 590 -9.35 -64.20 -13.14
C CYS A 590 -10.51 -64.49 -14.09
N ARG A 591 -11.22 -65.62 -13.88
CA ARG A 591 -12.33 -66.08 -14.72
C ARG A 591 -13.66 -65.78 -14.04
N GLN A 592 -14.67 -65.32 -14.78
CA GLN A 592 -15.98 -65.97 -14.93
C GLN A 592 -16.97 -65.09 -15.72
N CYS A 593 -17.67 -65.73 -16.66
CA CYS A 593 -19.07 -65.53 -17.09
C CYS A 593 -19.61 -64.12 -17.46
N SER A 594 -20.52 -63.94 -18.44
CA SER A 594 -20.94 -64.75 -19.61
C SER A 594 -22.08 -64.01 -20.33
N GLY A 595 -22.10 -64.03 -21.67
CA GLY A 595 -23.26 -63.60 -22.47
C GLY A 595 -23.23 -62.15 -22.97
N PRO A 596 -24.06 -61.79 -23.99
CA PRO A 596 -23.65 -60.78 -24.96
C PRO A 596 -24.51 -59.50 -25.03
N VAL A 597 -23.99 -58.58 -25.84
CA VAL A 597 -24.61 -57.34 -26.35
C VAL A 597 -25.96 -57.59 -27.04
N LEU A 598 -26.86 -56.61 -26.93
CA LEU A 598 -27.85 -56.31 -27.96
C LEU A 598 -27.85 -54.80 -28.27
N GLU A 599 -28.23 -54.46 -29.50
CA GLU A 599 -28.16 -53.12 -30.08
C GLU A 599 -29.40 -52.28 -29.75
N ALA A 600 -29.34 -50.97 -30.04
CA ALA A 600 -30.45 -50.04 -29.88
C ALA A 600 -30.83 -49.41 -31.23
N GLU A 601 -31.98 -49.81 -31.78
CA GLU A 601 -32.64 -49.07 -32.87
C GLU A 601 -33.50 -47.93 -32.33
N ALA A 602 -33.70 -46.89 -33.15
CA ALA A 602 -34.46 -45.69 -32.80
C ALA A 602 -35.82 -45.63 -33.52
N VAL A 603 -36.86 -45.15 -32.82
CA VAL A 603 -38.14 -44.77 -33.44
C VAL A 603 -38.62 -43.43 -32.86
N ASP A 604 -39.20 -42.62 -33.74
CA ASP A 604 -39.63 -41.22 -33.58
C ASP A 604 -41.15 -41.10 -33.26
N LYS A 605 -41.63 -39.86 -33.03
CA LYS A 605 -42.97 -39.29 -33.35
C LYS A 605 -43.91 -38.75 -32.24
N THR A 606 -43.76 -37.43 -32.03
CA THR A 606 -44.80 -36.37 -32.16
C THR A 606 -46.19 -36.46 -31.49
N ARG A 607 -46.54 -35.41 -30.72
CA ARG A 607 -47.76 -34.55 -30.78
C ARG A 607 -47.63 -33.45 -29.70
N GLU A 608 -47.90 -32.15 -29.92
CA GLU A 608 -49.13 -31.41 -30.33
C GLU A 608 -50.35 -31.60 -29.40
N ALA A 609 -51.14 -30.57 -29.01
CA ALA A 609 -51.02 -29.10 -29.12
C ALA A 609 -52.13 -28.40 -28.25
N ARG A 610 -52.22 -27.05 -28.35
CA ARG A 610 -53.36 -26.15 -28.00
C ARG A 610 -53.46 -25.50 -26.59
N ILE A 611 -52.93 -24.27 -26.51
CA ILE A 611 -53.66 -22.99 -26.36
C ILE A 611 -54.94 -22.95 -25.46
N GLY A 612 -54.93 -22.04 -24.48
CA GLY A 612 -56.13 -21.46 -23.85
C GLY A 612 -55.81 -20.14 -23.12
N LEU A 613 -56.51 -19.05 -23.43
CA LEU A 613 -56.32 -17.70 -22.88
C LEU A 613 -57.49 -17.31 -21.95
N HIS A 614 -57.22 -16.65 -20.81
CA HIS A 614 -58.12 -15.62 -20.22
C HIS A 614 -57.38 -14.73 -19.19
N MET A 615 -58.00 -13.61 -18.79
CA MET A 615 -57.35 -12.45 -18.17
C MET A 615 -57.66 -12.24 -16.67
N ASN A 616 -56.78 -11.44 -16.03
CA ASN A 616 -57.03 -10.52 -14.90
C ASN A 616 -57.63 -11.06 -13.58
N SER A 617 -56.82 -11.09 -12.52
CA SER A 617 -56.97 -10.18 -11.36
C SER A 617 -55.90 -10.45 -10.28
N VAL A 618 -55.63 -9.47 -9.40
CA VAL A 618 -54.72 -9.60 -8.26
C VAL A 618 -55.43 -9.19 -6.96
N PRO A 619 -55.60 -10.13 -6.01
CA PRO A 619 -55.82 -9.85 -4.59
C PRO A 619 -54.57 -10.18 -3.73
N PRO A 620 -54.49 -9.71 -2.47
CA PRO A 620 -53.24 -9.67 -1.70
C PRO A 620 -52.90 -10.95 -0.93
N ALA A 621 -51.64 -11.05 -0.49
CA ALA A 621 -51.13 -12.14 0.35
C ALA A 621 -51.54 -11.98 1.85
N PRO A 622 -52.05 -13.04 2.51
CA PRO A 622 -52.28 -13.08 3.96
C PRO A 622 -50.99 -13.46 4.74
N PRO A 623 -50.93 -13.23 6.07
CA PRO A 623 -49.69 -13.29 6.84
C PRO A 623 -49.28 -14.71 7.30
N LEU A 624 -47.97 -14.91 7.44
CA LEU A 624 -47.37 -16.12 8.02
C LEU A 624 -46.78 -15.85 9.41
N PHE A 625 -47.56 -16.09 10.46
CA PHE A 625 -47.05 -16.50 11.77
C PHE A 625 -48.07 -17.37 12.51
N SER A 626 -47.66 -18.56 12.92
CA SER A 626 -48.37 -19.41 13.88
C SER A 626 -47.37 -20.24 14.69
N SER A 627 -47.84 -20.78 15.82
CA SER A 627 -47.04 -21.24 16.97
C SER A 627 -46.03 -22.37 16.68
N PRO A 628 -44.95 -22.49 17.49
CA PRO A 628 -44.01 -23.61 17.39
C PRO A 628 -44.70 -24.96 17.66
N PRO A 629 -44.41 -26.02 16.89
CA PRO A 629 -45.05 -27.31 17.04
C PRO A 629 -44.53 -28.09 18.26
N THR A 630 -45.45 -28.74 18.98
CA THR A 630 -45.15 -29.78 19.97
C THR A 630 -44.45 -31.00 19.33
N PRO A 631 -43.65 -31.76 20.09
CA PRO A 631 -42.85 -32.85 19.53
C PRO A 631 -43.73 -34.02 19.08
N MET A 632 -43.83 -34.25 17.77
CA MET A 632 -44.49 -35.43 17.21
C MET A 632 -43.71 -36.71 17.52
N ASN A 633 -44.36 -37.67 18.17
CA ASN A 633 -43.93 -39.06 18.17
C ASN A 633 -44.02 -39.62 16.75
N VAL A 634 -42.89 -40.06 16.19
CA VAL A 634 -42.84 -40.75 14.89
C VAL A 634 -42.61 -42.25 15.14
N PRO A 635 -43.40 -43.16 14.52
CA PRO A 635 -43.24 -44.60 14.70
C PRO A 635 -41.85 -45.14 14.32
N GLY A 636 -41.54 -46.35 14.81
CA GLY A 636 -40.20 -46.93 14.78
C GLY A 636 -39.58 -47.09 13.39
N GLY A 637 -38.71 -46.14 13.01
CA GLY A 637 -37.80 -46.26 11.87
C GLY A 637 -36.35 -45.99 12.31
N SER A 638 -35.47 -46.98 12.15
CA SER A 638 -34.10 -46.94 12.67
C SER A 638 -33.17 -46.02 11.86
N ARG A 639 -33.34 -44.70 12.01
CA ARG A 639 -32.41 -43.68 11.52
C ARG A 639 -31.03 -43.86 12.16
N LYS A 640 -30.19 -44.69 11.54
CA LYS A 640 -28.75 -44.79 11.82
C LYS A 640 -28.18 -43.37 11.82
N ARG A 641 -27.70 -42.88 12.97
CA ARG A 641 -26.92 -41.64 13.05
C ARG A 641 -25.83 -41.72 11.99
N LYS A 642 -25.85 -40.83 10.97
CA LYS A 642 -24.77 -40.76 9.97
C LYS A 642 -23.46 -40.62 10.73
N ARG A 643 -22.56 -41.60 10.61
CA ARG A 643 -21.20 -41.47 11.16
C ARG A 643 -20.59 -40.24 10.50
N MET A 644 -20.32 -39.21 11.29
CA MET A 644 -19.49 -38.09 10.83
C MET A 644 -18.16 -38.67 10.32
N SER A 645 -17.69 -38.17 9.19
CA SER A 645 -16.41 -38.57 8.61
C SER A 645 -15.31 -38.29 9.63
N LYS A 646 -14.66 -39.35 10.14
CA LYS A 646 -13.49 -39.19 10.99
C LYS A 646 -12.36 -38.63 10.12
N LEU A 647 -11.80 -37.48 10.50
CA LEU A 647 -10.57 -36.96 9.90
C LEU A 647 -9.50 -38.07 9.87
N SER A 648 -8.78 -38.21 8.76
CA SER A 648 -7.75 -39.24 8.58
C SER A 648 -6.62 -39.07 9.60
N HIS A 649 -5.84 -40.12 9.85
CA HIS A 649 -4.71 -40.03 10.78
C HIS A 649 -3.69 -38.98 10.35
N GLN A 650 -3.41 -38.91 9.03
CA GLN A 650 -2.53 -37.90 8.44
C GLN A 650 -3.08 -36.48 8.61
N LEU A 651 -4.35 -36.23 8.31
CA LEU A 651 -4.96 -34.91 8.48
C LEU A 651 -5.00 -34.49 9.97
N LYS A 652 -5.24 -35.42 10.88
CA LYS A 652 -5.11 -35.18 12.33
C LYS A 652 -3.67 -34.88 12.74
N ALA A 653 -2.67 -35.59 12.20
CA ALA A 653 -1.28 -35.34 12.50
C ALA A 653 -0.82 -33.95 12.01
N LEU A 654 -1.29 -33.50 10.84
CA LEU A 654 -1.06 -32.15 10.32
C LEU A 654 -1.75 -31.08 11.18
N ILE A 655 -3.02 -31.25 11.53
CA ILE A 655 -3.78 -30.30 12.37
C ILE A 655 -3.22 -30.21 13.80
N ASN A 656 -2.67 -31.31 14.35
CA ASN A 656 -2.10 -31.37 15.70
C ASN A 656 -0.55 -31.30 15.70
N ALA A 657 0.05 -30.91 14.57
CA ALA A 657 1.49 -30.72 14.44
C ALA A 657 2.00 -29.72 15.49
N PRO A 658 3.24 -29.83 16.00
CA PRO A 658 3.71 -28.98 17.10
C PRO A 658 3.52 -27.47 16.85
N ALA A 659 3.80 -27.00 15.64
CA ALA A 659 3.64 -25.59 15.25
C ALA A 659 2.18 -25.12 15.08
N ALA A 660 1.21 -26.04 15.03
CA ALA A 660 -0.23 -25.75 14.94
C ALA A 660 -0.94 -25.78 16.31
N ARG A 661 -0.22 -26.11 17.39
CA ARG A 661 -0.75 -26.05 18.76
C ARG A 661 -0.85 -24.59 19.22
N PRO A 662 -1.65 -24.29 20.26
CA PRO A 662 -1.60 -23.00 20.93
C PRO A 662 -0.20 -22.73 21.48
N ASN A 663 0.58 -21.88 20.81
CA ASN A 663 1.84 -21.35 21.33
C ASN A 663 1.53 -20.34 22.44
N THR A 664 1.19 -20.86 23.62
CA THR A 664 1.05 -20.10 24.86
C THR A 664 2.43 -19.75 25.39
N VAL A 665 2.59 -18.51 25.84
CA VAL A 665 3.83 -18.05 26.45
C VAL A 665 3.81 -18.45 27.94
N PRO A 666 4.86 -19.09 28.49
CA PRO A 666 4.88 -19.49 29.90
C PRO A 666 4.87 -18.27 30.84
N ALA A 667 4.70 -18.50 32.14
CA ALA A 667 4.91 -17.45 33.14
C ALA A 667 6.42 -17.23 33.40
N PRO A 668 6.98 -16.04 33.14
CA PRO A 668 8.36 -15.75 33.50
C PRO A 668 8.46 -15.53 35.01
N SER A 669 9.60 -15.90 35.60
CA SER A 669 9.80 -15.91 37.06
C SER A 669 9.64 -14.54 37.75
N ASN A 670 9.69 -13.44 36.99
CA ASN A 670 9.51 -12.08 37.50
C ASN A 670 8.06 -11.55 37.46
N ILE A 671 7.09 -12.27 36.86
CA ILE A 671 5.77 -11.70 36.55
C ILE A 671 4.98 -11.26 37.79
N GLN A 672 5.04 -12.02 38.90
CA GLN A 672 4.44 -11.61 40.17
C GLN A 672 4.97 -10.26 40.67
N SER A 673 6.26 -9.96 40.44
CA SER A 673 6.87 -8.68 40.83
C SER A 673 6.32 -7.52 40.00
N ILE A 674 6.08 -7.75 38.70
CA ILE A 674 5.48 -6.74 37.80
C ILE A 674 4.04 -6.45 38.21
N TYR A 675 3.20 -7.47 38.41
CA TYR A 675 1.83 -7.26 38.88
C TYR A 675 1.78 -6.59 40.26
N ARG A 676 2.67 -6.96 41.19
CA ARG A 676 2.72 -6.34 42.53
C ARG A 676 3.12 -4.86 42.48
N LYS A 677 4.05 -4.48 41.58
CA LYS A 677 4.38 -3.06 41.33
C LYS A 677 3.19 -2.29 40.74
N ILE A 678 2.43 -2.90 39.84
CA ILE A 678 1.23 -2.30 39.24
C ILE A 678 0.13 -2.13 40.32
N GLN A 679 -0.11 -3.15 41.14
CA GLN A 679 -1.03 -3.11 42.29
C GLN A 679 -0.65 -2.02 43.29
N GLN A 680 0.63 -1.91 43.67
CA GLN A 680 1.13 -0.87 44.57
C GLN A 680 1.01 0.54 43.97
N GLY A 681 1.30 0.69 42.67
CA GLY A 681 1.09 1.94 41.95
C GLY A 681 -0.38 2.37 41.97
N ALA A 682 -1.29 1.45 41.66
CA ALA A 682 -2.75 1.67 41.72
C ALA A 682 -3.22 2.07 43.12
N GLN A 683 -2.80 1.34 44.16
CA GLN A 683 -3.10 1.65 45.57
C GLN A 683 -2.60 3.04 45.98
N SER A 684 -1.42 3.46 45.52
CA SER A 684 -0.87 4.78 45.85
C SER A 684 -1.66 5.97 45.28
N GLN A 685 -2.58 5.71 44.34
CA GLN A 685 -3.42 6.70 43.65
C GLN A 685 -4.92 6.42 43.90
N ASN A 686 -5.24 5.71 44.99
CA ASN A 686 -6.60 5.35 45.42
C ASN A 686 -7.42 4.57 44.38
N LEU A 687 -6.77 3.80 43.49
CA LEU A 687 -7.48 3.03 42.47
C LEU A 687 -8.06 1.72 43.01
N SER A 688 -9.27 1.41 42.57
CA SER A 688 -9.98 0.16 42.81
C SER A 688 -9.19 -1.07 42.32
N GLN A 689 -9.46 -2.23 42.93
CA GLN A 689 -8.91 -3.50 42.45
C GLN A 689 -9.31 -3.78 40.99
N SER A 690 -10.53 -3.40 40.61
CA SER A 690 -11.09 -3.59 39.27
C SER A 690 -10.21 -2.98 38.17
N SER A 691 -9.72 -1.75 38.37
CA SER A 691 -8.98 -1.03 37.32
C SER A 691 -7.61 -1.63 37.01
N TRP A 692 -6.79 -1.94 38.02
CA TRP A 692 -5.47 -2.55 37.79
C TRP A 692 -5.57 -4.02 37.38
N LEU A 693 -6.57 -4.74 37.90
CA LEU A 693 -6.82 -6.14 37.53
C LEU A 693 -7.34 -6.26 36.10
N ALA A 694 -8.20 -5.33 35.64
CA ALA A 694 -8.68 -5.30 34.25
C ALA A 694 -7.54 -5.05 33.26
N LEU A 695 -6.69 -4.05 33.53
CA LEU A 695 -5.47 -3.77 32.75
C LEU A 695 -4.57 -5.01 32.65
N SER A 696 -4.26 -5.61 33.81
CA SER A 696 -3.32 -6.73 33.90
C SER A 696 -3.87 -7.97 33.21
N THR A 697 -5.17 -8.27 33.40
CA THR A 697 -5.85 -9.40 32.75
C THR A 697 -5.89 -9.21 31.23
N ALA A 698 -6.33 -8.05 30.74
CA ALA A 698 -6.45 -7.77 29.31
C ALA A 698 -5.11 -7.82 28.57
N THR A 699 -4.04 -7.31 29.18
CA THR A 699 -2.68 -7.40 28.64
C THR A 699 -2.22 -8.86 28.56
N THR A 700 -2.40 -9.62 29.64
CA THR A 700 -1.93 -11.01 29.78
C THR A 700 -2.72 -11.98 28.86
N MET A 701 -4.03 -11.77 28.72
CA MET A 701 -4.88 -12.44 27.72
C MET A 701 -4.33 -12.22 26.30
N THR A 702 -3.89 -10.99 25.99
CA THR A 702 -3.37 -10.63 24.67
C THR A 702 -1.96 -11.18 24.42
N MET A 703 -1.13 -11.30 25.46
CA MET A 703 0.15 -12.03 25.43
C MET A 703 0.00 -13.55 25.28
N ASN A 704 -1.22 -14.11 25.39
CA ASN A 704 -1.48 -15.55 25.31
C ASN A 704 -0.73 -16.37 26.39
N SER A 705 -0.69 -15.87 27.64
CA SER A 705 0.00 -16.54 28.76
C SER A 705 -0.99 -16.93 29.88
N PRO A 706 -1.54 -18.16 29.88
CA PRO A 706 -2.51 -18.59 30.89
C PRO A 706 -1.91 -18.85 32.27
N GLU A 707 -0.63 -19.23 32.32
CA GLU A 707 0.12 -19.36 33.58
C GLU A 707 0.22 -17.99 34.26
N SER A 708 0.59 -16.94 33.52
CA SER A 708 0.64 -15.56 34.05
C SER A 708 -0.74 -15.05 34.52
N LEU A 709 -1.85 -15.52 33.95
CA LEU A 709 -3.20 -15.24 34.47
C LEU A 709 -3.46 -15.94 35.81
N THR A 710 -2.88 -17.11 36.02
CA THR A 710 -2.96 -17.85 37.29
C THR A 710 -2.16 -17.13 38.38
N GLU A 711 -0.95 -16.67 38.06
CA GLU A 711 -0.13 -15.82 38.94
C GLU A 711 -0.82 -14.50 39.30
N LEU A 712 -1.45 -13.84 38.32
CA LEU A 712 -2.24 -12.63 38.53
C LEU A 712 -3.42 -12.87 39.48
N TYR A 713 -4.14 -13.98 39.30
CA TYR A 713 -5.26 -14.34 40.17
C TYR A 713 -4.81 -14.67 41.60
N GLN A 714 -3.72 -15.43 41.77
CA GLN A 714 -3.17 -15.72 43.11
C GLN A 714 -2.80 -14.43 43.85
N LEU A 715 -2.13 -13.48 43.18
CA LEU A 715 -1.82 -12.18 43.76
C LEU A 715 -3.10 -11.38 44.11
N ALA A 716 -4.08 -11.35 43.21
CA ALA A 716 -5.34 -10.62 43.39
C ALA A 716 -6.26 -11.23 44.47
N SER A 717 -6.16 -12.54 44.72
CA SER A 717 -6.95 -13.28 45.72
C SER A 717 -6.21 -13.55 47.03
N THR A 718 -4.94 -13.13 47.15
CA THR A 718 -4.17 -13.24 48.40
C THR A 718 -4.91 -12.53 49.54
N SER A 719 -5.15 -13.25 50.63
CA SER A 719 -5.88 -12.78 51.82
C SER A 719 -7.35 -12.37 51.61
N GLN A 720 -7.95 -12.66 50.45
CA GLN A 720 -9.39 -12.49 50.22
C GLN A 720 -10.22 -13.64 50.83
N SER A 721 -11.49 -13.38 51.17
CA SER A 721 -12.45 -14.44 51.49
C SER A 721 -12.80 -15.27 50.23
N ALA A 722 -13.34 -16.47 50.41
CA ALA A 722 -13.76 -17.32 49.28
C ALA A 722 -14.79 -16.63 48.35
N LYS A 723 -15.62 -15.71 48.87
CA LYS A 723 -16.60 -14.94 48.09
C LYS A 723 -15.93 -13.87 47.23
N GLU A 724 -14.92 -13.19 47.77
CA GLU A 724 -14.15 -12.17 47.05
C GLU A 724 -13.24 -12.83 46.01
N SER A 725 -12.58 -13.94 46.36
CA SER A 725 -11.81 -14.78 45.43
C SER A 725 -12.67 -15.26 44.25
N LEU A 726 -13.92 -15.65 44.49
CA LEU A 726 -14.88 -15.99 43.44
C LEU A 726 -15.21 -14.77 42.55
N ALA A 727 -15.50 -13.60 43.16
CA ALA A 727 -15.77 -12.37 42.41
C ALA A 727 -14.57 -11.93 41.55
N THR A 728 -13.34 -12.04 42.08
CA THR A 728 -12.07 -11.82 41.36
C THR A 728 -11.97 -12.76 40.14
N ALA A 729 -12.27 -14.05 40.30
CA ALA A 729 -12.28 -15.01 39.18
C ALA A 729 -13.36 -14.70 38.13
N GLU A 730 -14.57 -14.30 38.55
CA GLU A 730 -15.64 -13.91 37.62
C GLU A 730 -15.33 -12.61 36.86
N PHE A 731 -14.72 -11.63 37.52
CA PHE A 731 -14.26 -10.38 36.89
C PHE A 731 -13.16 -10.65 35.86
N MET A 732 -12.16 -11.46 36.18
CA MET A 732 -11.11 -11.86 35.21
C MET A 732 -11.69 -12.61 34.00
N ARG A 733 -12.71 -13.45 34.20
CA ARG A 733 -13.44 -14.13 33.10
C ARG A 733 -14.20 -13.14 32.21
N GLU A 734 -14.92 -12.18 32.80
CA GLU A 734 -15.66 -11.15 32.06
C GLU A 734 -14.72 -10.21 31.28
N VAL A 735 -13.58 -9.81 31.87
CA VAL A 735 -12.52 -9.07 31.16
C VAL A 735 -11.97 -9.89 29.99
N GLY A 736 -11.62 -11.16 30.22
CA GLY A 736 -11.12 -12.06 29.15
C GLY A 736 -12.13 -12.30 28.02
N LEU A 737 -13.42 -12.27 28.33
CA LEU A 737 -14.50 -12.30 27.35
C LEU A 737 -14.52 -11.01 26.50
N LYS A 738 -14.49 -9.82 27.14
CA LYS A 738 -14.45 -8.52 26.44
C LYS A 738 -13.18 -8.34 25.58
N CYS A 739 -12.10 -9.06 25.85
CA CYS A 739 -10.89 -9.05 25.02
C CYS A 739 -11.11 -9.55 23.58
N ILE A 740 -12.17 -10.33 23.30
CA ILE A 740 -12.45 -10.91 21.97
C ILE A 740 -12.47 -9.84 20.86
N SER A 741 -13.06 -8.67 21.13
CA SER A 741 -13.14 -7.54 20.18
C SER A 741 -11.78 -6.97 19.76
N PHE A 742 -10.71 -7.32 20.47
CA PHE A 742 -9.38 -6.74 20.29
C PHE A 742 -8.29 -7.79 20.03
N ASN A 743 -8.44 -9.04 20.47
CA ASN A 743 -7.40 -10.08 20.32
C ASN A 743 -7.88 -11.44 19.76
N GLY A 744 -9.18 -11.59 19.48
CA GLY A 744 -9.77 -12.70 18.72
C GLY A 744 -10.19 -13.93 19.52
N ILE A 745 -11.31 -14.54 19.11
CA ILE A 745 -11.98 -15.68 19.78
C ILE A 745 -11.01 -16.82 20.18
N PRO A 746 -10.10 -17.32 19.31
CA PRO A 746 -9.25 -18.46 19.67
C PRO A 746 -8.33 -18.19 20.87
N ARG A 747 -7.87 -16.94 21.04
CA ARG A 747 -6.99 -16.54 22.14
C ARG A 747 -7.73 -16.52 23.47
N THR A 748 -8.92 -15.89 23.48
CA THR A 748 -9.82 -15.92 24.64
C THR A 748 -10.22 -17.35 25.02
N ILE A 749 -10.47 -18.25 24.04
CA ILE A 749 -10.76 -19.66 24.32
C ILE A 749 -9.57 -20.34 25.03
N ASN A 750 -8.35 -20.19 24.49
CA ASN A 750 -7.15 -20.79 25.10
C ASN A 750 -6.94 -20.30 26.54
N CYS A 751 -6.94 -18.98 26.72
CA CYS A 751 -6.67 -18.35 28.01
C CYS A 751 -7.77 -18.63 29.04
N LEU A 752 -9.06 -18.51 28.70
CA LEU A 752 -10.15 -18.77 29.65
C LEU A 752 -10.31 -20.25 30.02
N ASN A 753 -10.05 -21.18 29.10
CA ASN A 753 -10.11 -22.61 29.40
C ASN A 753 -8.99 -23.02 30.36
N ALA A 754 -7.75 -22.62 30.07
CA ALA A 754 -6.61 -22.90 30.93
C ALA A 754 -6.73 -22.19 32.29
N PHE A 755 -7.19 -20.92 32.31
CA PHE A 755 -7.47 -20.20 33.56
C PHE A 755 -8.57 -20.86 34.39
N LYS A 756 -9.68 -21.32 33.79
CA LYS A 756 -10.70 -22.08 34.53
C LYS A 756 -10.11 -23.37 35.13
N ALA A 757 -9.20 -24.03 34.42
CA ALA A 757 -8.58 -25.28 34.86
C ALA A 757 -7.52 -25.09 35.97
N SER A 758 -6.95 -23.90 36.13
CA SER A 758 -5.99 -23.59 37.20
C SER A 758 -6.62 -23.02 38.48
N LEU A 759 -7.90 -22.64 38.44
CA LEU A 759 -8.64 -22.19 39.63
C LEU A 759 -8.93 -23.37 40.60
N PRO A 760 -8.79 -23.17 41.93
CA PRO A 760 -9.15 -24.18 42.93
C PRO A 760 -10.59 -24.69 42.76
N GLU A 761 -10.83 -25.98 43.03
CA GLU A 761 -12.15 -26.61 42.86
C GLU A 761 -13.26 -25.90 43.65
N SER A 762 -12.94 -25.38 44.85
CA SER A 762 -13.84 -24.57 45.67
C SER A 762 -14.30 -23.26 45.01
N ILE A 763 -13.57 -22.76 44.02
CA ILE A 763 -13.91 -21.58 43.22
C ILE A 763 -14.49 -21.99 41.86
N SER A 764 -13.82 -22.91 41.15
CA SER A 764 -14.16 -23.27 39.76
C SER A 764 -15.50 -24.01 39.62
N SER A 765 -15.98 -24.63 40.70
CA SER A 765 -17.33 -25.20 40.82
C SER A 765 -18.44 -24.16 41.04
N GLN A 766 -18.13 -23.03 41.70
CA GLN A 766 -19.10 -21.96 42.02
C GLN A 766 -19.23 -20.89 40.92
N LEU A 767 -18.31 -20.88 39.94
CA LEU A 767 -18.35 -19.98 38.78
C LEU A 767 -19.69 -20.03 38.03
N SER A 768 -20.30 -18.88 37.75
CA SER A 768 -21.53 -18.79 36.98
C SER A 768 -21.37 -19.37 35.57
N GLN A 769 -22.37 -20.16 35.18
CA GLN A 769 -22.50 -20.85 33.89
C GLN A 769 -23.69 -20.30 33.07
N THR A 770 -24.43 -19.34 33.61
CA THR A 770 -25.66 -18.78 33.00
C THR A 770 -25.32 -17.76 31.91
N PRO A 771 -25.76 -17.95 30.65
CA PRO A 771 -25.51 -16.98 29.58
C PRO A 771 -26.32 -15.68 29.78
N THR A 772 -25.64 -14.55 29.97
CA THR A 772 -26.26 -13.22 30.18
C THR A 772 -26.42 -12.39 28.90
N ARG A 773 -25.98 -12.91 27.75
CA ARG A 773 -25.86 -12.18 26.47
C ARG A 773 -26.62 -12.81 25.28
N THR A 774 -27.41 -13.84 25.51
CA THR A 774 -28.20 -14.48 24.45
C THR A 774 -29.22 -13.50 23.87
N PRO A 775 -29.17 -13.14 22.58
CA PRO A 775 -30.14 -12.25 21.97
C PRO A 775 -31.49 -12.97 21.78
N ASN A 776 -32.58 -12.30 22.12
CA ASN A 776 -33.95 -12.72 21.86
C ASN A 776 -34.82 -11.51 21.47
N PRO A 777 -36.06 -11.70 20.94
CA PRO A 777 -36.92 -10.58 20.56
C PRO A 777 -37.20 -9.58 21.68
N GLU A 778 -37.19 -10.05 22.93
CA GLU A 778 -37.49 -9.25 24.12
C GLU A 778 -36.32 -8.33 24.53
N ASN A 779 -35.06 -8.74 24.30
CA ASN A 779 -33.86 -8.01 24.75
C ASN A 779 -33.06 -7.35 23.61
N ILE A 780 -33.29 -7.70 22.34
CA ILE A 780 -32.45 -7.23 21.23
C ILE A 780 -32.40 -5.70 21.13
N GLN A 781 -33.50 -5.01 21.38
CA GLN A 781 -33.54 -3.54 21.40
C GLN A 781 -32.73 -2.96 22.56
N GLU A 782 -32.71 -3.61 23.73
CA GLU A 782 -31.84 -3.20 24.85
C GLU A 782 -30.37 -3.37 24.47
N ILE A 783 -30.00 -4.52 23.86
CA ILE A 783 -28.64 -4.82 23.38
C ILE A 783 -28.15 -3.72 22.42
N CYS A 784 -28.93 -3.36 21.41
CA CYS A 784 -28.59 -2.30 20.46
C CYS A 784 -28.47 -0.93 21.14
N THR A 785 -29.42 -0.61 22.04
CA THR A 785 -29.46 0.70 22.74
C THR A 785 -28.24 0.90 23.64
N ARG A 786 -27.87 -0.10 24.46
CA ARG A 786 -26.66 0.01 25.31
C ARG A 786 -25.37 0.00 24.48
N GLY A 787 -25.38 -0.64 23.31
CA GLY A 787 -24.28 -0.59 22.34
C GLY A 787 -24.05 0.82 21.78
N GLN A 788 -25.13 1.48 21.34
CA GLN A 788 -25.11 2.87 20.89
C GLN A 788 -24.63 3.81 22.00
N ASN A 789 -25.18 3.69 23.22
CA ASN A 789 -24.78 4.54 24.34
C ASN A 789 -23.28 4.41 24.69
N LEU A 790 -22.72 3.19 24.63
CA LEU A 790 -21.29 2.96 24.84
C LEU A 790 -20.43 3.51 23.69
N TRP A 791 -20.87 3.34 22.44
CA TRP A 791 -20.21 3.92 21.26
C TRP A 791 -20.16 5.44 21.34
N ASP A 792 -21.30 6.09 21.61
CA ASP A 792 -21.41 7.55 21.68
C ASP A 792 -20.58 8.13 22.84
N SER A 793 -20.62 7.49 24.02
CA SER A 793 -19.81 7.87 25.18
C SER A 793 -18.29 7.79 24.91
N ILE A 794 -17.83 6.87 24.06
CA ILE A 794 -16.41 6.77 23.68
C ILE A 794 -16.07 7.77 22.55
N TYR A 795 -16.90 7.87 21.52
CA TYR A 795 -16.51 8.51 20.25
C TYR A 795 -17.02 9.95 20.06
N ARG A 796 -17.93 10.49 20.87
CA ARG A 796 -18.45 11.87 20.70
C ARG A 796 -17.35 12.95 20.62
N PRO A 797 -17.55 14.06 19.88
CA PRO A 797 -18.64 14.36 18.94
C PRO A 797 -18.37 13.79 17.53
N PHE A 798 -17.58 12.72 17.43
CA PHE A 798 -17.17 12.10 16.17
C PHE A 798 -17.80 10.72 15.96
N GLU A 799 -18.80 10.34 16.76
CA GLU A 799 -19.44 9.02 16.76
C GLU A 799 -20.10 8.70 15.40
N LYS A 800 -20.82 9.68 14.81
CA LYS A 800 -21.39 9.59 13.46
C LYS A 800 -20.33 9.70 12.36
N LYS A 801 -19.31 10.54 12.57
CA LYS A 801 -18.21 10.72 11.60
C LYS A 801 -17.35 9.46 11.46
N LEU A 802 -17.12 8.75 12.57
CA LEU A 802 -16.43 7.47 12.59
C LEU A 802 -17.30 6.36 11.99
N TYR A 803 -18.60 6.31 12.34
CA TYR A 803 -19.55 5.37 11.74
C TYR A 803 -19.52 5.48 10.21
N ASN A 804 -19.71 6.69 9.67
CA ASN A 804 -19.69 6.91 8.22
C ASN A 804 -18.34 6.55 7.60
N LYS A 805 -17.21 6.95 8.22
CA LYS A 805 -15.87 6.61 7.72
C LYS A 805 -15.58 5.09 7.68
N LEU A 806 -16.23 4.31 8.54
CA LEU A 806 -16.16 2.85 8.50
C LEU A 806 -17.11 2.29 7.42
N ALA A 807 -18.29 2.89 7.22
CA ALA A 807 -19.21 2.54 6.13
C ALA A 807 -18.58 2.78 4.74
N ASP A 808 -17.79 3.85 4.59
CA ASP A 808 -16.99 4.15 3.38
C ASP A 808 -16.01 3.02 3.01
N SER A 809 -15.61 2.19 4.00
CA SER A 809 -14.75 1.02 3.78
C SER A 809 -15.55 -0.25 3.48
N HIS A 810 -16.68 -0.44 4.18
CA HIS A 810 -17.72 -1.41 3.85
C HIS A 810 -19.00 -1.07 4.64
N PRO A 811 -20.22 -1.03 4.05
CA PRO A 811 -21.42 -0.54 4.74
C PRO A 811 -21.75 -1.32 6.03
N ASP A 812 -21.57 -2.64 6.03
CA ASP A 812 -21.83 -3.48 7.21
C ASP A 812 -20.72 -3.44 8.28
N LEU A 813 -19.55 -2.84 8.01
CA LEU A 813 -18.44 -2.79 8.96
C LEU A 813 -18.82 -2.07 10.27
N PRO A 814 -19.34 -0.82 10.26
CA PRO A 814 -19.80 -0.16 11.47
C PRO A 814 -21.05 -0.85 12.05
N VAL A 815 -21.92 -1.44 11.23
CA VAL A 815 -23.09 -2.21 11.69
C VAL A 815 -22.65 -3.39 12.56
N HIS A 816 -21.65 -4.15 12.10
CA HIS A 816 -21.10 -5.29 12.84
C HIS A 816 -20.31 -4.84 14.08
N ILE A 817 -19.49 -3.80 13.98
CA ILE A 817 -18.76 -3.26 15.15
C ILE A 817 -19.76 -2.81 16.22
N LEU A 818 -20.71 -1.94 15.88
CA LEU A 818 -21.67 -1.39 16.83
C LEU A 818 -22.52 -2.49 17.50
N ASN A 819 -23.15 -3.36 16.71
CA ASN A 819 -24.13 -4.30 17.26
C ASN A 819 -23.47 -5.55 17.86
N ALA A 820 -22.49 -6.17 17.18
CA ALA A 820 -21.87 -7.41 17.65
C ALA A 820 -20.74 -7.18 18.66
N ASN A 821 -20.02 -6.06 18.59
CA ASN A 821 -18.95 -5.76 19.56
C ASN A 821 -19.46 -4.83 20.66
N TYR A 822 -20.01 -3.65 20.36
CA TYR A 822 -20.37 -2.69 21.42
C TYR A 822 -21.67 -3.10 22.14
N GLY A 823 -22.71 -3.54 21.41
CA GLY A 823 -23.99 -3.99 21.97
C GLY A 823 -23.95 -5.39 22.61
N ALA A 824 -23.58 -6.41 21.85
CA ALA A 824 -23.62 -7.78 22.35
C ALA A 824 -22.52 -8.10 23.38
N LEU A 825 -21.30 -7.54 23.22
CA LEU A 825 -20.12 -7.97 23.97
C LEU A 825 -19.60 -6.93 24.99
N LEU A 826 -19.15 -5.74 24.54
CA LEU A 826 -18.41 -4.79 25.37
C LEU A 826 -19.27 -4.03 26.37
N SER A 827 -20.54 -3.74 26.05
CA SER A 827 -21.49 -3.22 27.05
C SER A 827 -21.91 -4.33 28.03
N ASP A 828 -22.14 -3.95 29.29
CA ASP A 828 -22.57 -4.88 30.32
C ASP A 828 -24.10 -5.07 30.28
N PRO A 829 -24.62 -6.31 30.14
CA PRO A 829 -26.03 -6.59 30.35
C PRO A 829 -26.39 -6.44 31.84
N LYS A 830 -27.66 -6.10 32.10
CA LYS A 830 -28.26 -6.25 33.45
C LYS A 830 -28.17 -7.72 33.85
N ARG A 831 -27.59 -7.99 35.02
CA ARG A 831 -27.34 -9.35 35.52
C ARG A 831 -27.50 -9.43 37.03
N THR A 832 -27.93 -10.59 37.52
CA THR A 832 -28.03 -10.92 38.95
C THR A 832 -26.93 -11.89 39.43
N THR A 833 -26.11 -12.40 38.50
CA THR A 833 -24.95 -13.28 38.76
C THR A 833 -23.85 -12.94 37.75
N GLY A 834 -22.59 -13.25 38.08
CA GLY A 834 -21.43 -12.83 37.30
C GLY A 834 -21.02 -11.38 37.56
N ALA A 835 -19.75 -11.06 37.31
CA ALA A 835 -19.24 -9.70 37.37
C ALA A 835 -19.65 -8.86 36.14
N SER A 836 -19.76 -7.54 36.32
CA SER A 836 -19.73 -6.54 35.23
C SER A 836 -18.38 -5.82 35.28
N VAL A 837 -17.91 -5.30 34.14
CA VAL A 837 -16.62 -4.57 34.09
C VAL A 837 -16.79 -3.07 34.31
N GLY A 838 -17.90 -2.47 33.86
CA GLY A 838 -18.12 -1.03 34.00
C GLY A 838 -17.51 -0.20 32.86
N ARG A 839 -17.79 1.10 32.85
CA ARG A 839 -17.54 2.04 31.76
C ARG A 839 -16.08 2.46 31.64
N LEU A 840 -15.41 2.79 32.75
CA LEU A 840 -13.99 3.14 32.81
C LEU A 840 -13.13 1.92 32.44
N ALA A 841 -13.33 0.81 33.15
CA ALA A 841 -12.53 -0.39 32.93
C ALA A 841 -12.77 -1.01 31.54
N THR A 842 -13.93 -0.83 30.90
CA THR A 842 -14.10 -1.22 29.48
C THR A 842 -13.21 -0.39 28.54
N SER A 843 -12.96 0.90 28.83
CA SER A 843 -11.91 1.68 28.16
C SER A 843 -10.50 1.16 28.49
N VAL A 844 -10.21 0.84 29.76
CA VAL A 844 -8.90 0.29 30.18
C VAL A 844 -8.58 -1.05 29.50
N VAL A 845 -9.56 -1.97 29.40
CA VAL A 845 -9.43 -3.25 28.68
C VAL A 845 -9.11 -3.03 27.20
N ALA A 846 -9.77 -2.07 26.55
CA ALA A 846 -9.49 -1.72 25.17
C ALA A 846 -8.07 -1.14 25.02
N ILE A 847 -7.68 -0.16 25.86
CA ILE A 847 -6.33 0.43 25.86
C ILE A 847 -5.28 -0.67 26.07
N ALA A 848 -5.48 -1.58 27.02
CA ALA A 848 -4.56 -2.67 27.34
C ALA A 848 -4.41 -3.66 26.17
N CYS A 849 -5.50 -4.17 25.61
CA CYS A 849 -5.45 -5.09 24.47
C CYS A 849 -4.82 -4.43 23.23
N LEU A 850 -5.08 -3.15 22.99
CA LEU A 850 -4.59 -2.43 21.81
C LEU A 850 -3.13 -1.98 21.98
N ARG A 851 -2.70 -1.50 23.16
CA ARG A 851 -1.28 -1.17 23.46
C ARG A 851 -0.42 -2.43 23.63
N ALA A 852 -1.00 -3.58 23.96
CA ALA A 852 -0.30 -4.86 23.87
C ALA A 852 0.13 -5.17 22.41
N GLN A 853 -0.62 -4.72 21.41
CA GLN A 853 -0.35 -4.90 19.98
C GLN A 853 0.44 -3.72 19.37
N THR A 854 0.68 -3.78 18.05
CA THR A 854 1.29 -2.71 17.23
C THR A 854 0.38 -2.32 16.08
N GLY A 855 0.54 -1.09 15.55
CA GLY A 855 -0.20 -0.59 14.38
C GLY A 855 -1.60 -0.01 14.69
N VAL A 856 -2.16 -0.30 15.87
CA VAL A 856 -3.51 0.14 16.30
C VAL A 856 -3.50 1.43 17.15
N GLY A 857 -2.52 2.31 16.92
CA GLY A 857 -2.34 3.56 17.67
C GLY A 857 -3.59 4.46 17.71
N PRO A 858 -4.25 4.77 16.57
CA PRO A 858 -5.47 5.58 16.57
C PRO A 858 -6.62 5.01 17.41
N GLN A 859 -6.71 3.67 17.51
CA GLN A 859 -7.68 2.98 18.35
C GLN A 859 -7.33 3.13 19.84
N VAL A 860 -6.05 2.99 20.22
CA VAL A 860 -5.57 3.31 21.59
C VAL A 860 -5.93 4.75 21.96
N THR A 861 -5.59 5.72 21.12
CA THR A 861 -5.92 7.15 21.31
C THR A 861 -7.42 7.37 21.46
N SER A 862 -8.25 6.65 20.70
CA SER A 862 -9.70 6.76 20.80
C SER A 862 -10.25 6.27 22.16
N HIS A 863 -9.73 5.16 22.69
CA HIS A 863 -10.16 4.65 23.99
C HIS A 863 -9.55 5.41 25.19
N VAL A 864 -8.38 6.03 25.03
CA VAL A 864 -7.83 7.04 25.96
C VAL A 864 -8.76 8.25 26.04
N PHE A 865 -9.13 8.87 24.91
CA PHE A 865 -10.13 9.94 24.92
C PHE A 865 -11.49 9.46 25.43
N GLY A 866 -11.88 8.22 25.11
CA GLY A 866 -13.06 7.57 25.65
C GLY A 866 -13.03 7.32 27.16
N LEU A 867 -11.85 7.24 27.79
CA LEU A 867 -11.70 7.18 29.24
C LEU A 867 -11.91 8.57 29.87
N ARG A 868 -11.24 9.59 29.32
CA ARG A 868 -11.35 10.99 29.79
C ARG A 868 -12.79 11.52 29.68
N LYS A 869 -13.45 11.27 28.54
CA LYS A 869 -14.87 11.60 28.30
C LYS A 869 -15.84 10.93 29.27
N ALA A 870 -15.51 9.72 29.75
CA ALA A 870 -16.38 9.01 30.68
C ALA A 870 -16.38 9.67 32.06
N VAL A 871 -15.27 10.29 32.45
CA VAL A 871 -15.16 11.10 33.68
C VAL A 871 -15.83 12.46 33.51
N GLU A 872 -15.59 13.11 32.37
CA GLU A 872 -16.17 14.41 31.98
C GLU A 872 -17.71 14.46 32.02
N ASP A 873 -18.39 13.37 31.64
CA ASP A 873 -19.86 13.31 31.55
C ASP A 873 -20.56 12.58 32.71
N GLY A 874 -19.80 12.06 33.68
CA GLY A 874 -20.36 11.27 34.78
C GLY A 874 -20.87 9.86 34.39
N THR A 875 -20.66 9.38 33.15
CA THR A 875 -21.08 8.01 32.77
C THR A 875 -20.29 6.91 33.47
N TRP A 876 -19.22 7.27 34.18
CA TRP A 876 -18.47 6.41 35.10
C TRP A 876 -19.14 6.20 36.47
N VAL A 877 -20.10 7.02 36.89
CA VAL A 877 -20.60 7.07 38.29
C VAL A 877 -21.33 5.78 38.75
N ALA A 878 -21.60 4.86 37.83
CA ALA A 878 -22.13 3.52 38.12
C ALA A 878 -21.05 2.42 38.24
N ASP A 879 -19.77 2.76 38.12
CA ASP A 879 -18.62 1.86 38.29
C ASP A 879 -18.20 1.74 39.77
N VAL A 880 -17.20 0.89 40.04
CA VAL A 880 -16.65 0.61 41.40
C VAL A 880 -15.48 1.54 41.76
N GLU A 881 -15.17 2.52 40.90
CA GLU A 881 -14.05 3.45 41.08
C GLU A 881 -14.47 4.64 41.96
N GLU A 882 -13.57 5.18 42.77
CA GLU A 882 -13.82 6.43 43.53
C GLU A 882 -13.54 7.68 42.67
N GLU A 883 -14.14 8.82 43.00
CA GLU A 883 -14.07 10.04 42.18
C GLU A 883 -12.64 10.52 41.92
N GLU A 884 -11.76 10.50 42.92
CA GLU A 884 -10.37 10.90 42.75
C GLU A 884 -9.56 9.89 41.93
N GLY A 885 -9.83 8.59 42.09
CA GLY A 885 -9.23 7.53 41.28
C GLY A 885 -9.66 7.59 39.81
N ALA A 886 -10.95 7.87 39.56
CA ALA A 886 -11.50 8.09 38.22
C ALA A 886 -10.87 9.33 37.55
N LYS A 887 -10.81 10.47 38.25
CA LYS A 887 -10.11 11.68 37.80
C LYS A 887 -8.64 11.40 37.46
N TRP A 888 -7.94 10.65 38.31
CA TRP A 888 -6.55 10.29 38.07
C TRP A 888 -6.36 9.40 36.84
N LEU A 889 -7.18 8.35 36.67
CA LEU A 889 -7.19 7.52 35.45
C LEU A 889 -7.45 8.34 34.17
N ALA A 890 -8.19 9.44 34.27
CA ALA A 890 -8.43 10.40 33.18
C ALA A 890 -7.36 11.51 33.04
N SER A 891 -6.35 11.56 33.91
CA SER A 891 -5.23 12.50 33.81
C SER A 891 -4.18 12.02 32.80
N ASP A 892 -3.23 12.87 32.44
CA ASP A 892 -2.14 12.47 31.54
C ASP A 892 -1.13 11.56 32.25
N GLU A 893 -1.00 11.69 33.58
CA GLU A 893 -0.24 10.78 34.46
C GLU A 893 -0.89 9.39 34.52
N GLY A 894 -2.20 9.30 34.77
CA GLY A 894 -2.91 8.02 34.83
C GLY A 894 -2.93 7.29 33.49
N ASN A 895 -3.17 8.01 32.38
CA ASN A 895 -3.05 7.43 31.04
C ASN A 895 -1.61 6.99 30.73
N THR A 896 -0.60 7.73 31.17
CA THR A 896 0.82 7.32 31.06
C THR A 896 1.12 6.07 31.90
N TRP A 897 0.56 5.96 33.10
CA TRP A 897 0.69 4.77 33.95
C TRP A 897 0.02 3.55 33.34
N ILE A 898 -1.17 3.68 32.73
CA ILE A 898 -1.82 2.59 32.00
C ILE A 898 -0.88 2.06 30.91
N ILE A 899 -0.39 2.96 30.05
CA ILE A 899 0.47 2.59 28.91
C ILE A 899 1.78 1.93 29.38
N ARG A 900 2.46 2.48 30.39
CA ARG A 900 3.70 1.91 30.96
C ARG A 900 3.48 0.56 31.65
N SER A 901 2.34 0.37 32.31
CA SER A 901 1.98 -0.90 32.96
C SER A 901 1.74 -2.01 31.93
N VAL A 902 1.04 -1.70 30.83
CA VAL A 902 0.84 -2.62 29.70
C VAL A 902 2.18 -3.02 29.07
N ASP A 903 3.05 -2.04 28.78
CA ASP A 903 4.38 -2.29 28.22
C ASP A 903 5.24 -3.16 29.15
N SER A 904 5.17 -2.95 30.47
CA SER A 904 5.95 -3.71 31.46
C SER A 904 5.52 -5.19 31.54
N ILE A 905 4.22 -5.47 31.41
CA ILE A 905 3.71 -6.84 31.33
C ILE A 905 4.12 -7.50 30.01
N VAL A 906 4.04 -6.78 28.88
CA VAL A 906 4.47 -7.30 27.56
C VAL A 906 5.97 -7.61 27.55
N GLU A 907 6.79 -6.73 28.10
CA GLU A 907 8.25 -6.88 28.17
C GLU A 907 8.66 -8.06 29.07
N SER A 908 7.98 -8.23 30.21
CA SER A 908 8.18 -9.38 31.11
C SER A 908 7.74 -10.70 30.46
N ILE A 909 6.47 -10.84 30.06
CA ILE A 909 5.94 -12.10 29.49
C ILE A 909 6.65 -12.45 28.18
N GLY A 910 6.99 -11.47 27.35
CA GLY A 910 7.70 -11.68 26.10
C GLY A 910 9.22 -11.83 26.23
N GLU A 911 9.78 -11.78 27.44
CA GLU A 911 11.23 -11.82 27.71
C GLU A 911 12.04 -10.87 26.79
N GLY A 912 11.52 -9.66 26.56
CA GLY A 912 12.07 -8.67 25.63
C GLY A 912 11.87 -8.96 24.13
N LEU A 913 11.59 -10.21 23.72
CA LEU A 913 11.32 -10.64 22.34
C LEU A 913 9.83 -10.44 21.93
N GLY A 914 8.91 -10.50 22.89
CA GLY A 914 7.47 -10.42 22.67
C GLY A 914 6.83 -11.78 22.38
N SER A 915 5.76 -11.77 21.60
CA SER A 915 4.96 -12.95 21.26
C SER A 915 4.42 -12.85 19.82
N ASN A 916 3.88 -13.95 19.28
CA ASN A 916 3.28 -14.05 17.94
C ASN A 916 2.04 -13.14 17.70
N PHE A 917 1.72 -12.22 18.61
CA PHE A 917 0.56 -11.31 18.49
C PHE A 917 0.81 -9.94 19.16
N ALA A 918 1.57 -9.93 20.25
CA ALA A 918 2.01 -8.73 20.95
C ALA A 918 3.55 -8.70 20.92
N PRO A 919 4.17 -7.93 20.00
CA PRO A 919 5.63 -7.95 19.81
C PRO A 919 6.38 -7.21 20.92
N ALA A 920 7.71 -7.35 20.91
CA ALA A 920 8.65 -6.69 21.80
C ALA A 920 8.32 -5.21 22.09
N ARG A 921 8.66 -4.75 23.30
CA ARG A 921 8.51 -3.34 23.69
C ARG A 921 9.31 -2.40 22.76
N SER A 922 10.44 -2.85 22.23
CA SER A 922 11.23 -2.14 21.21
C SER A 922 10.49 -1.88 19.89
N ALA A 923 9.43 -2.62 19.57
CA ALA A 923 8.58 -2.36 18.40
C ALA A 923 7.44 -1.33 18.67
N LYS A 924 7.40 -0.74 19.88
CA LYS A 924 6.36 0.20 20.36
C LYS A 924 6.91 1.53 20.88
N ILE A 925 8.24 1.63 20.96
CA ILE A 925 9.01 2.87 21.11
C ILE A 925 9.16 3.46 19.71
#